data_AF-A0A8T1WRC7-F1
#
_entry.id   AF-A0A8T1WRC7-F1
#
_cell.length_a   1.000
_cell.length_b   1.000
_cell.length_c   1.000
_cell.angle_alpha   90.00
_cell.angle_beta   90.00
_cell.angle_gamma   90.00
#
_symmetry.space_group_name_H-M   'P 1'
#
loop_
_entity.id
_entity.type
_entity.pdbx_description
1 polymer ?
#
loop_
_entity_poly.entity_id
_entity_poly.type
_entity_poly.pdbx_seq_one_letter_code
_entity_poly.pdbx_strand_id
1 'polypeptide(L)'
;MESSALAPPGGQTEVERLRLEVHSKEEALNALKAKTKAFVDNMRGQLADEKKKVTTLEKQLQDSTAAAAAVTTAIPSTAAAAADNGAEKQRLSEEIEKLKKETSARENDFKARAKSYADSMNSQLEIEREKVRALEQQLQQQKEALDLAEAAAKTASEQSPKDLLGDLAPVNSHLDDEFNALQAQLNAANFEMADLRERLRTVETQALQSTEESARAHQELEALRLTAEQQLDAFRQSSEQHRVRLQQEVESLKARESSLQNELSSKQTEVKIDETNRVEAELAKLKDLEYQLEQHKIENQHLQKQLSDKDYHLEQLDSYRQRADDSDAKVLQSQGEIATLQSQLQARQSEVSTLQSQLQAKSAELASFSCTKCAELEEKLSEITQLYEKVNLGRSRSDSLIAETQSQLGEMQTIKQQYAASQERLEDFMKQNMKLNEMLSEKEVEVTTLKTEMKKWSVEMSDLQTQHNVLKTDNTEHRQRSASVNADFQKAEESLKCLQAKCEELEKKNKDLSASIEAINADNKDKRQKAKTLVQSLVSEKTNLQEAKSELQKEVDRLRMEVNQRNVDNDQQLKQLRDETNEQASQNASTVQCLTDEIAALKRNLATVQESEKVQQRAKELAAAKREIEDSHKKRLAAKAETQKLAVELENAHKCLDHIMAHVNANCTENVQQIALVQGQVKEAIQVLEKRAAASNPHGKKETTDDTDAESVRKAEEISGVRNGSVIQNPGAKRLEENVTRVSEQLRLLVDITEQLCDIAMEQNNVNLKDVVVNMLSHTFTQCFSDKISNVYSKADEAVSLLDAHTPTSESSNSAVKPIG
;
A
#
# COMPACT_ATOMS: atom_id res chain seq x y z
N MET A 1 57.94 10.68 -26.81
CA MET A 1 57.51 9.32 -27.17
C MET A 1 58.16 8.40 -26.16
N GLU A 2 57.37 7.80 -25.28
CA GLU A 2 57.85 6.83 -24.29
C GLU A 2 57.31 5.45 -24.67
N SER A 3 58.17 4.43 -24.68
CA SER A 3 57.82 3.09 -25.14
C SER A 3 57.69 2.14 -23.96
N SER A 4 56.47 1.88 -23.52
CA SER A 4 56.21 0.89 -22.47
C SER A 4 56.45 -0.52 -23.00
N ALA A 5 57.46 -1.21 -22.46
CA ALA A 5 57.73 -2.61 -22.76
C ALA A 5 56.91 -3.52 -21.83
N LEU A 6 55.90 -4.20 -22.37
CA LEU A 6 55.10 -5.15 -21.58
C LEU A 6 55.92 -6.41 -21.25
N ALA A 7 55.96 -6.76 -19.96
CA ALA A 7 56.27 -8.12 -19.54
C ALA A 7 55.15 -9.10 -19.99
N PRO A 8 55.45 -10.39 -20.23
CA PRO A 8 54.46 -11.34 -20.74
C PRO A 8 53.35 -11.61 -19.70
N PRO A 9 52.06 -11.43 -20.03
CA PRO A 9 50.97 -11.42 -19.05
C PRO A 9 50.66 -12.77 -18.39
N GLY A 10 51.14 -13.89 -18.95
CA GLY A 10 50.77 -15.24 -18.51
C GLY A 10 51.19 -15.62 -17.09
N GLY A 11 52.29 -15.06 -16.57
CA GLY A 11 52.83 -15.44 -15.26
C GLY A 11 51.94 -15.02 -14.08
N GLN A 12 51.47 -13.76 -14.10
CA GLN A 12 50.58 -13.25 -13.05
C GLN A 12 49.21 -13.96 -13.09
N THR A 13 48.66 -14.19 -14.28
CA THR A 13 47.37 -14.91 -14.42
C THR A 13 47.42 -16.36 -13.92
N GLU A 14 48.54 -17.06 -14.07
CA GLU A 14 48.68 -18.44 -13.55
C GLU A 14 48.83 -18.47 -12.02
N VAL A 15 49.53 -17.49 -11.43
CA VAL A 15 49.61 -17.32 -9.97
C VAL A 15 48.22 -17.00 -9.38
N GLU A 16 47.42 -16.17 -10.05
CA GLU A 16 46.03 -15.90 -9.62
C GLU A 16 45.11 -17.11 -9.80
N ARG A 17 45.25 -17.85 -10.91
CA ARG A 17 44.52 -19.12 -11.13
C ARG A 17 44.80 -20.12 -10.01
N LEU A 18 46.07 -20.28 -9.61
CA LEU A 18 46.46 -21.17 -8.51
C LEU A 18 45.99 -20.66 -7.15
N ARG A 19 45.93 -19.35 -6.89
CA ARG A 19 45.34 -18.79 -5.65
C ARG A 19 43.85 -19.15 -5.53
N LEU A 20 43.09 -18.99 -6.61
CA LEU A 20 41.67 -19.36 -6.65
C LEU A 20 41.47 -20.88 -6.50
N GLU A 21 42.34 -21.69 -7.10
CA GLU A 21 42.29 -23.15 -6.97
C GLU A 21 42.62 -23.62 -5.54
N VAL A 22 43.66 -23.08 -4.89
CA VAL A 22 43.96 -23.33 -3.46
C VAL A 22 42.75 -22.96 -2.59
N HIS A 23 42.21 -21.75 -2.75
CA HIS A 23 41.11 -21.28 -1.91
C HIS A 23 39.84 -22.14 -2.06
N SER A 24 39.49 -22.54 -3.29
CA SER A 24 38.38 -23.46 -3.53
C SER A 24 38.59 -24.84 -2.88
N LYS A 25 39.84 -25.31 -2.76
CA LYS A 25 40.17 -26.54 -2.02
C LYS A 25 40.11 -26.35 -0.51
N GLU A 26 40.49 -25.20 0.02
CA GLU A 26 40.29 -24.86 1.44
C GLU A 26 38.79 -24.84 1.81
N GLU A 27 37.95 -24.23 0.97
CA GLU A 27 36.50 -24.22 1.14
C GLU A 27 35.93 -25.65 1.13
N ALA A 28 36.32 -26.47 0.15
CA ALA A 28 35.90 -27.86 0.07
C ALA A 28 36.35 -28.68 1.30
N LEU A 29 37.58 -28.47 1.78
CA LEU A 29 38.11 -29.08 2.99
C LEU A 29 37.32 -28.65 4.23
N ASN A 30 36.94 -27.38 4.32
CA ASN A 30 36.14 -26.83 5.43
C ASN A 30 34.69 -27.33 5.39
N ALA A 31 34.06 -27.43 4.21
CA ALA A 31 32.77 -28.07 4.03
C ALA A 31 32.80 -29.56 4.43
N LEU A 32 33.89 -30.28 4.14
CA LEU A 32 34.06 -31.68 4.54
C LEU A 32 34.20 -31.84 6.06
N LYS A 33 34.95 -30.95 6.74
CA LYS A 33 35.01 -30.88 8.21
C LYS A 33 33.61 -30.64 8.81
N ALA A 34 32.85 -29.67 8.26
CA ALA A 34 31.51 -29.34 8.72
C ALA A 34 30.52 -30.51 8.54
N LYS A 35 30.54 -31.16 7.38
CA LYS A 35 29.73 -32.36 7.09
C LYS A 35 30.08 -33.54 8.02
N THR A 36 31.36 -33.70 8.35
CA THR A 36 31.82 -34.74 9.28
C THR A 36 31.32 -34.49 10.70
N LYS A 37 31.45 -33.24 11.20
CA LYS A 37 30.91 -32.83 12.50
C LYS A 37 29.39 -33.02 12.56
N ALA A 38 28.65 -32.55 11.56
CA ALA A 38 27.19 -32.65 11.50
C ALA A 38 26.69 -34.10 11.54
N PHE A 39 27.39 -35.05 10.91
CA PHE A 39 27.07 -36.47 11.01
C PHE A 39 27.28 -37.01 12.44
N VAL A 40 28.42 -36.70 13.07
CA VAL A 40 28.73 -37.13 14.45
C VAL A 40 27.74 -36.56 15.46
N ASP A 41 27.36 -35.28 15.33
CA ASP A 41 26.39 -34.64 16.22
C ASP A 41 24.95 -35.18 15.99
N ASN A 42 24.58 -35.54 14.76
CA ASN A 42 23.32 -36.23 14.47
C ASN A 42 23.26 -37.64 15.10
N MET A 43 24.33 -38.43 14.95
CA MET A 43 24.44 -39.75 15.58
C MET A 43 24.40 -39.67 17.11
N ARG A 44 25.04 -38.64 17.71
CA ARG A 44 24.96 -38.33 19.14
C ARG A 44 23.54 -37.94 19.57
N GLY A 45 22.82 -37.19 18.75
CA GLY A 45 21.41 -36.83 18.97
C GLY A 45 20.49 -38.06 18.98
N GLN A 46 20.58 -38.93 17.97
CA GLN A 46 19.80 -40.17 17.90
C GLN A 46 20.05 -41.08 19.11
N LEU A 47 21.31 -41.20 19.56
CA LEU A 47 21.66 -41.95 20.76
C LEU A 47 21.08 -41.33 22.05
N ALA A 48 21.01 -39.99 22.13
CA ALA A 48 20.37 -39.31 23.25
C ALA A 48 18.85 -39.53 23.27
N ASP A 49 18.20 -39.52 22.11
CA ASP A 49 16.76 -39.79 21.97
C ASP A 49 16.41 -41.24 22.31
N GLU A 50 17.21 -42.25 21.92
CA GLU A 50 16.99 -43.64 22.35
C GLU A 50 17.18 -43.80 23.86
N LYS A 51 18.22 -43.20 24.46
CA LYS A 51 18.39 -43.21 25.92
C LYS A 51 17.23 -42.53 26.65
N LYS A 52 16.68 -41.45 26.09
CA LYS A 52 15.50 -40.76 26.62
C LYS A 52 14.23 -41.62 26.55
N LYS A 53 14.07 -42.47 25.52
CA LYS A 53 12.97 -43.45 25.47
C LYS A 53 13.10 -44.47 26.60
N VAL A 54 14.30 -45.05 26.81
CA VAL A 54 14.54 -46.01 27.89
C VAL A 54 14.22 -45.39 29.25
N THR A 55 14.74 -44.20 29.57
CA THR A 55 14.45 -43.56 30.87
C THR A 55 12.98 -43.14 31.04
N THR A 56 12.25 -42.91 29.95
CA THR A 56 10.80 -42.66 29.99
C THR A 56 10.04 -43.95 30.34
N LEU A 57 10.41 -45.09 29.75
CA LEU A 57 9.81 -46.39 30.05
C LEU A 57 10.17 -46.88 31.47
N GLU A 58 11.41 -46.68 31.91
CA GLU A 58 11.82 -46.93 33.30
C GLU A 58 10.99 -46.10 34.28
N LYS A 59 10.74 -44.83 33.98
CA LYS A 59 9.86 -43.99 34.80
C LYS A 59 8.41 -44.50 34.77
N GLN A 60 7.87 -44.92 33.62
CA GLN A 60 6.51 -45.48 33.55
C GLN A 60 6.36 -46.77 34.37
N LEU A 61 7.36 -47.67 34.36
CA LEU A 61 7.42 -48.83 35.26
C LEU A 61 7.45 -48.40 36.74
N GLN A 62 8.22 -47.36 37.07
CA GLN A 62 8.34 -46.85 38.43
C GLN A 62 7.03 -46.20 38.94
N ASP A 63 6.40 -45.36 38.11
CA ASP A 63 5.11 -44.72 38.40
C ASP A 63 4.00 -45.79 38.52
N SER A 64 3.98 -46.80 37.65
CA SER A 64 3.06 -47.95 37.74
C SER A 64 3.30 -48.80 39.00
N THR A 65 4.57 -48.99 39.39
CA THR A 65 4.94 -49.71 40.62
C THR A 65 4.52 -48.92 41.87
N ALA A 66 4.62 -47.58 41.83
CA ALA A 66 4.16 -46.71 42.90
C ALA A 66 2.62 -46.71 43.01
N ALA A 67 1.90 -46.71 41.89
CA ALA A 67 0.44 -46.85 41.86
C ALA A 67 -0.02 -48.19 42.46
N ALA A 68 0.59 -49.31 42.06
CA ALA A 68 0.30 -50.62 42.63
C ALA A 68 0.60 -50.69 44.15
N ALA A 69 1.69 -50.07 44.60
CA ALA A 69 2.01 -49.97 46.03
C ALA A 69 0.96 -49.15 46.81
N ALA A 70 0.46 -48.04 46.24
CA ALA A 70 -0.56 -47.19 46.85
C ALA A 70 -1.96 -47.85 46.90
N VAL A 71 -2.29 -48.75 45.97
CA VAL A 71 -3.51 -49.57 46.05
C VAL A 71 -3.41 -50.63 47.14
N THR A 72 -2.22 -51.22 47.32
CA THR A 72 -1.98 -52.31 48.29
C THR A 72 -2.15 -51.86 49.76
N THR A 73 -1.94 -50.58 50.07
CA THR A 73 -2.16 -50.02 51.42
C THR A 73 -3.61 -49.65 51.73
N ALA A 74 -4.54 -49.72 50.77
CA ALA A 74 -5.91 -49.26 50.94
C ALA A 74 -6.91 -50.37 51.35
N ILE A 75 -6.84 -51.57 50.75
CA ILE A 75 -7.82 -52.65 50.98
C ILE A 75 -7.12 -54.04 50.96
N PRO A 76 -7.09 -54.82 52.07
CA PRO A 76 -6.35 -56.09 52.15
C PRO A 76 -6.96 -57.31 51.44
N SER A 77 -8.04 -57.18 50.65
CA SER A 77 -9.04 -58.26 50.47
C SER A 77 -9.15 -58.88 49.08
N THR A 78 -8.28 -58.56 48.10
CA THR A 78 -8.41 -59.01 46.70
C THR A 78 -7.14 -59.69 46.16
N ALA A 79 -6.84 -60.89 46.65
CA ALA A 79 -5.66 -61.69 46.24
C ALA A 79 -5.54 -61.92 44.72
N ALA A 80 -6.64 -61.92 43.97
CA ALA A 80 -6.62 -62.07 42.51
C ALA A 80 -5.99 -60.87 41.78
N ALA A 81 -6.23 -59.63 42.24
CA ALA A 81 -5.73 -58.42 41.58
C ALA A 81 -4.20 -58.26 41.74
N ALA A 82 -3.62 -58.82 42.81
CA ALA A 82 -2.18 -58.81 43.04
C ALA A 82 -1.42 -59.75 42.09
N ALA A 83 -2.03 -60.84 41.64
CA ALA A 83 -1.41 -61.79 40.72
C ALA A 83 -1.27 -61.22 39.30
N ASP A 84 -2.32 -60.55 38.81
CA ASP A 84 -2.37 -59.99 37.45
C ASP A 84 -1.38 -58.81 37.29
N ASN A 85 -1.37 -57.89 38.26
CA ASN A 85 -0.36 -56.84 38.38
C ASN A 85 1.08 -57.41 38.48
N GLY A 86 1.24 -58.59 39.10
CA GLY A 86 2.53 -59.29 39.15
C GLY A 86 3.01 -59.74 37.77
N ALA A 87 2.12 -60.34 36.98
CA ALA A 87 2.42 -60.79 35.62
C ALA A 87 2.69 -59.63 34.65
N GLU A 88 1.91 -58.54 34.74
CA GLU A 88 2.13 -57.34 33.94
C GLU A 88 3.45 -56.64 34.32
N LYS A 89 3.73 -56.47 35.60
CA LYS A 89 5.00 -55.92 36.09
C LYS A 89 6.20 -56.78 35.66
N GLN A 90 6.07 -58.11 35.66
CA GLN A 90 7.14 -58.99 35.18
C GLN A 90 7.35 -58.83 33.67
N ARG A 91 6.28 -58.81 32.86
CA ARG A 91 6.37 -58.54 31.40
C ARG A 91 7.06 -57.21 31.10
N LEU A 92 6.65 -56.12 31.78
CA LEU A 92 7.26 -54.80 31.60
C LEU A 92 8.73 -54.78 32.05
N SER A 93 9.10 -55.57 33.06
CA SER A 93 10.49 -55.71 33.51
C SER A 93 11.35 -56.47 32.49
N GLU A 94 10.84 -57.58 31.95
CA GLU A 94 11.48 -58.37 30.89
C GLU A 94 11.60 -57.56 29.58
N GLU A 95 10.58 -56.78 29.23
CA GLU A 95 10.60 -55.86 28.10
C GLU A 95 11.61 -54.72 28.28
N ILE A 96 11.70 -54.12 29.48
CA ILE A 96 12.73 -53.11 29.78
C ILE A 96 14.14 -53.73 29.76
N GLU A 97 14.34 -54.97 30.21
CA GLU A 97 15.64 -55.63 30.11
C GLU A 97 16.01 -55.94 28.65
N LYS A 98 15.04 -56.40 27.85
CA LYS A 98 15.18 -56.60 26.40
C LYS A 98 15.52 -55.27 25.69
N LEU A 99 14.80 -54.19 25.98
CA LEU A 99 15.04 -52.86 25.41
C LEU A 99 16.37 -52.27 25.88
N LYS A 100 16.84 -52.56 27.09
CA LYS A 100 18.20 -52.18 27.55
C LYS A 100 19.28 -52.93 26.79
N LYS A 101 19.12 -54.24 26.59
CA LYS A 101 20.02 -55.07 25.77
C LYS A 101 20.04 -54.58 24.31
N GLU A 102 18.88 -54.27 23.73
CA GLU A 102 18.76 -53.74 22.38
C GLU A 102 19.34 -52.33 22.24
N THR A 103 19.06 -51.42 23.18
CA THR A 103 19.62 -50.06 23.19
C THR A 103 21.14 -50.09 23.39
N SER A 104 21.68 -51.02 24.18
CA SER A 104 23.14 -51.25 24.30
C SER A 104 23.75 -51.77 22.99
N ALA A 105 23.08 -52.69 22.30
CA ALA A 105 23.51 -53.17 20.98
C ALA A 105 23.48 -52.04 19.94
N ARG A 106 22.39 -51.26 19.87
CA ARG A 106 22.26 -50.07 19.01
C ARG A 106 23.29 -49.00 19.36
N GLU A 107 23.57 -48.74 20.65
CA GLU A 107 24.62 -47.80 21.06
C GLU A 107 26.00 -48.24 20.57
N ASN A 108 26.31 -49.53 20.61
CA ASN A 108 27.58 -50.06 20.11
C ASN A 108 27.66 -50.04 18.58
N ASP A 109 26.57 -50.32 17.87
CA ASP A 109 26.47 -50.19 16.41
C ASP A 109 26.58 -48.71 15.97
N PHE A 110 25.86 -47.79 16.60
CA PHE A 110 26.00 -46.35 16.36
C PHE A 110 27.42 -45.85 16.64
N LYS A 111 28.10 -46.33 17.71
CA LYS A 111 29.52 -46.04 17.96
C LYS A 111 30.43 -46.60 16.87
N ALA A 112 30.20 -47.83 16.43
CA ALA A 112 30.98 -48.47 15.37
C ALA A 112 30.83 -47.74 14.03
N ARG A 113 29.60 -47.40 13.63
CA ARG A 113 29.30 -46.61 12.42
C ARG A 113 29.84 -45.19 12.51
N ALA A 114 29.68 -44.51 13.65
CA ALA A 114 30.23 -43.17 13.86
C ALA A 114 31.77 -43.16 13.81
N LYS A 115 32.42 -44.18 14.38
CA LYS A 115 33.87 -44.37 14.28
C LYS A 115 34.29 -44.67 12.83
N SER A 116 33.69 -45.65 12.17
CA SER A 116 34.03 -46.02 10.79
C SER A 116 33.86 -44.83 9.81
N TYR A 117 32.79 -44.05 9.97
CA TYR A 117 32.59 -42.82 9.20
C TYR A 117 33.62 -41.74 9.54
N ALA A 118 33.98 -41.55 10.82
CA ALA A 118 35.01 -40.60 11.23
C ALA A 118 36.40 -41.00 10.71
N ASP A 119 36.76 -42.28 10.77
CA ASP A 119 38.03 -42.81 10.26
C ASP A 119 38.10 -42.65 8.73
N SER A 120 37.01 -42.96 8.01
CA SER A 120 36.89 -42.73 6.56
C SER A 120 36.97 -41.24 6.18
N MET A 121 36.31 -40.36 6.94
CA MET A 121 36.35 -38.92 6.70
C MET A 121 37.70 -38.30 7.08
N ASN A 122 38.38 -38.80 8.11
CA ASN A 122 39.73 -38.37 8.46
C ASN A 122 40.73 -38.75 7.35
N SER A 123 40.60 -39.95 6.77
CA SER A 123 41.37 -40.34 5.58
C SER A 123 41.10 -39.40 4.38
N GLN A 124 39.84 -39.09 4.10
CA GLN A 124 39.48 -38.17 3.01
C GLN A 124 39.95 -36.72 3.27
N LEU A 125 39.90 -36.26 4.53
CA LEU A 125 40.42 -34.96 4.95
C LEU A 125 41.94 -34.86 4.82
N GLU A 126 42.69 -35.95 5.09
CA GLU A 126 44.15 -35.92 4.91
C GLU A 126 44.54 -35.93 3.42
N ILE A 127 43.79 -36.65 2.58
CA ILE A 127 43.96 -36.61 1.12
C ILE A 127 43.72 -35.20 0.55
N GLU A 128 42.68 -34.48 1.00
CA GLU A 128 42.47 -33.10 0.56
C GLU A 128 43.47 -32.11 1.20
N ARG A 129 43.94 -32.33 2.44
CA ARG A 129 45.06 -31.56 3.02
C ARG A 129 46.34 -31.70 2.21
N GLU A 130 46.65 -32.91 1.75
CA GLU A 130 47.84 -33.18 0.95
C GLU A 130 47.74 -32.53 -0.44
N LYS A 131 46.55 -32.49 -1.05
CA LYS A 131 46.30 -31.73 -2.29
C LYS A 131 46.43 -30.22 -2.11
N VAL A 132 45.88 -29.65 -1.03
CA VAL A 132 46.07 -28.22 -0.69
C VAL A 132 47.56 -27.92 -0.55
N ARG A 133 48.29 -28.73 0.24
CA ARG A 133 49.73 -28.59 0.47
C ARG A 133 50.56 -28.67 -0.83
N ALA A 134 50.16 -29.53 -1.77
CA ALA A 134 50.81 -29.64 -3.08
C ALA A 134 50.55 -28.41 -3.96
N LEU A 135 49.32 -27.88 -3.96
CA LEU A 135 48.96 -26.66 -4.70
C LEU A 135 49.62 -25.42 -4.08
N GLU A 136 49.72 -25.32 -2.75
CA GLU A 136 50.50 -24.29 -2.04
C GLU A 136 51.97 -24.30 -2.45
N GLN A 137 52.59 -25.49 -2.53
CA GLN A 137 53.98 -25.64 -3.00
C GLN A 137 54.15 -25.24 -4.47
N GLN A 138 53.21 -25.64 -5.35
CA GLN A 138 53.23 -25.25 -6.76
C GLN A 138 53.05 -23.74 -6.94
N LEU A 139 52.16 -23.12 -6.15
CA LEU A 139 51.93 -21.67 -6.14
C LEU A 139 53.16 -20.90 -5.65
N GLN A 140 53.82 -21.38 -4.60
CA GLN A 140 55.06 -20.78 -4.09
C GLN A 140 56.19 -20.88 -5.12
N GLN A 141 56.36 -22.03 -5.79
CA GLN A 141 57.35 -22.20 -6.87
C GLN A 141 57.07 -21.28 -8.06
N GLN A 142 55.81 -21.14 -8.49
CA GLN A 142 55.43 -20.21 -9.56
C GLN A 142 55.67 -18.74 -9.16
N LYS A 143 55.42 -18.39 -7.89
CA LYS A 143 55.71 -17.04 -7.37
C LYS A 143 57.22 -16.77 -7.36
N GLU A 144 58.03 -17.69 -6.86
CA GLU A 144 59.50 -17.57 -6.86
C GLU A 144 60.06 -17.45 -8.29
N ALA A 145 59.48 -18.18 -9.25
CA ALA A 145 59.84 -18.05 -10.67
C ALA A 145 59.44 -16.68 -11.26
N LEU A 146 58.29 -16.12 -10.87
CA LEU A 146 57.85 -14.78 -11.26
C LEU A 146 58.76 -13.68 -10.68
N ASP A 147 59.08 -13.76 -9.38
CA ASP A 147 59.95 -12.82 -8.68
C ASP A 147 61.38 -12.83 -9.28
N LEU A 148 61.88 -14.01 -9.68
CA LEU A 148 63.15 -14.16 -10.43
C LEU A 148 63.09 -13.55 -11.84
N ALA A 149 61.98 -13.69 -12.56
CA ALA A 149 61.80 -13.10 -13.89
C ALA A 149 61.73 -11.57 -13.84
N GLU A 150 61.07 -11.00 -12.83
CA GLU A 150 61.02 -9.54 -12.64
C GLU A 150 62.38 -8.97 -12.21
N ALA A 151 63.17 -9.71 -11.43
CA ALA A 151 64.56 -9.35 -11.12
C ALA A 151 65.45 -9.36 -12.37
N ALA A 152 65.30 -10.34 -13.26
CA ALA A 152 66.03 -10.42 -14.52
C ALA A 152 65.64 -9.32 -15.53
N ALA A 153 64.38 -8.85 -15.50
CA ALA A 153 63.96 -7.71 -16.32
C ALA A 153 64.64 -6.39 -15.89
N LYS A 154 64.90 -6.21 -14.59
CA LYS A 154 65.54 -5.00 -14.05
C LYS A 154 67.04 -4.91 -14.37
N THR A 155 67.74 -6.03 -14.50
CA THR A 155 69.17 -6.04 -14.88
C THR A 155 69.44 -5.89 -16.38
N ALA A 156 68.40 -5.93 -17.23
CA ALA A 156 68.53 -5.76 -18.68
C ALA A 156 68.58 -4.28 -19.15
N SER A 157 68.45 -3.30 -18.24
CA SER A 157 68.27 -1.89 -18.59
C SER A 157 69.56 -1.05 -18.71
N GLU A 158 70.75 -1.61 -18.47
CA GLU A 158 72.01 -0.84 -18.38
C GLU A 158 73.19 -1.46 -19.17
N GLN A 159 73.39 -1.08 -20.44
CA GLN A 159 74.74 -1.07 -21.07
C GLN A 159 74.87 -0.39 -22.45
N SER A 160 76.01 0.32 -22.63
CA SER A 160 76.69 0.71 -23.91
C SER A 160 76.15 1.93 -24.71
N PRO A 161 76.95 2.56 -25.63
CA PRO A 161 78.36 3.01 -25.47
C PRO A 161 78.79 4.35 -26.20
N LYS A 162 79.84 5.04 -25.69
CA LYS A 162 81.01 5.73 -26.36
C LYS A 162 80.86 6.74 -27.56
N ASP A 163 81.74 7.74 -27.85
CA ASP A 163 82.84 8.51 -27.15
C ASP A 163 83.48 9.62 -28.09
N LEU A 164 84.32 10.56 -27.57
CA LEU A 164 85.22 11.58 -28.25
C LEU A 164 84.55 12.79 -28.97
N LEU A 165 85.14 13.97 -29.34
CA LEU A 165 86.41 14.78 -29.22
C LEU A 165 86.04 16.29 -29.55
N GLY A 166 86.82 17.41 -29.62
CA GLY A 166 88.26 17.84 -29.59
C GLY A 166 88.39 19.41 -29.57
N ASP A 167 89.58 20.07 -29.75
CA ASP A 167 89.83 21.51 -29.35
C ASP A 167 90.97 22.33 -30.10
N LEU A 168 91.10 23.65 -29.82
CA LEU A 168 92.23 24.65 -29.99
C LEU A 168 92.27 25.74 -31.13
N ALA A 169 93.14 26.77 -30.95
CA ALA A 169 93.31 28.01 -31.76
C ALA A 169 94.79 28.57 -31.83
N PRO A 170 95.17 29.49 -32.77
CA PRO A 170 96.49 30.20 -32.74
C PRO A 170 96.53 31.70 -33.21
N VAL A 171 97.73 32.31 -33.31
CA VAL A 171 98.02 33.75 -33.58
C VAL A 171 99.27 34.00 -34.49
N ASN A 172 99.26 35.07 -35.31
CA ASN A 172 100.30 35.84 -36.07
C ASN A 172 101.71 35.29 -36.42
N SER A 173 102.21 35.69 -37.61
CA SER A 173 103.48 36.43 -37.91
C SER A 173 104.35 35.95 -39.10
N HIS A 174 105.23 36.85 -39.57
CA HIS A 174 106.13 36.85 -40.75
C HIS A 174 107.26 37.89 -40.49
N LEU A 175 108.35 38.07 -41.27
CA LEU A 175 108.90 37.55 -42.55
C LEU A 175 110.45 37.80 -42.55
N ASP A 176 111.25 37.28 -43.50
CA ASP A 176 112.56 37.91 -43.84
C ASP A 176 113.17 37.51 -45.21
N ASP A 177 114.17 38.31 -45.64
CA ASP A 177 115.08 38.33 -46.82
C ASP A 177 114.76 39.30 -47.99
N GLU A 178 115.60 40.35 -48.13
CA GLU A 178 115.49 41.42 -49.13
C GLU A 178 116.77 41.64 -49.97
N PHE A 179 116.63 41.94 -51.27
CA PHE A 179 117.71 42.60 -52.06
C PHE A 179 117.22 43.38 -53.31
N ASN A 180 116.15 42.93 -53.97
CA ASN A 180 115.67 43.51 -55.24
C ASN A 180 114.97 44.89 -55.13
N ALA A 181 115.13 45.62 -54.01
CA ALA A 181 114.27 46.74 -53.63
C ALA A 181 114.57 48.08 -54.33
N LEU A 182 115.80 48.34 -54.79
CA LEU A 182 116.25 49.72 -55.07
C LEU A 182 115.92 50.30 -56.45
N GLN A 183 115.60 49.48 -57.47
CA GLN A 183 115.11 50.01 -58.76
C GLN A 183 113.65 50.51 -58.68
N ALA A 184 112.94 50.21 -57.59
CA ALA A 184 111.54 50.58 -57.40
C ALA A 184 111.31 52.09 -57.28
N GLN A 185 112.21 52.84 -56.63
CA GLN A 185 111.92 54.19 -56.13
C GLN A 185 111.70 55.26 -57.21
N LEU A 186 112.39 55.21 -58.36
CA LEU A 186 112.21 56.24 -59.40
C LEU A 186 111.01 55.95 -60.33
N ASN A 187 110.67 54.67 -60.50
CA ASN A 187 109.40 54.31 -61.13
C ASN A 187 108.21 54.63 -60.21
N ALA A 188 108.39 54.53 -58.88
CA ALA A 188 107.34 54.80 -57.90
C ALA A 188 106.70 56.18 -58.09
N ALA A 189 107.45 57.29 -58.16
CA ALA A 189 106.84 58.62 -58.22
C ALA A 189 105.96 58.89 -59.47
N ASN A 190 106.31 58.32 -60.63
CA ASN A 190 105.47 58.41 -61.83
C ASN A 190 104.37 57.36 -61.87
N PHE A 191 104.56 56.20 -61.22
CA PHE A 191 103.45 55.31 -60.88
C PHE A 191 102.46 56.04 -59.97
N GLU A 192 102.88 56.64 -58.86
CA GLU A 192 102.04 57.32 -57.86
C GLU A 192 101.12 58.40 -58.46
N MET A 193 101.57 59.18 -59.45
CA MET A 193 100.71 60.17 -60.13
C MET A 193 99.76 59.56 -61.19
N ALA A 194 100.06 58.37 -61.71
CA ALA A 194 99.13 57.60 -62.53
C ALA A 194 98.13 56.85 -61.63
N ASP A 195 98.65 56.08 -60.67
CA ASP A 195 97.99 55.35 -59.59
C ASP A 195 97.08 56.24 -58.74
N LEU A 196 97.41 57.51 -58.45
CA LEU A 196 96.46 58.42 -57.79
C LEU A 196 95.25 58.77 -58.68
N ARG A 197 95.42 58.84 -60.01
CA ARG A 197 94.31 59.04 -60.96
C ARG A 197 93.55 57.74 -61.25
N GLU A 198 94.26 56.61 -61.24
CA GLU A 198 93.71 55.26 -61.29
C GLU A 198 92.82 55.07 -60.06
N ARG A 199 93.37 55.20 -58.84
CA ARG A 199 92.66 55.16 -57.55
C ARG A 199 91.51 56.15 -57.47
N LEU A 200 91.64 57.38 -57.99
CA LEU A 200 90.51 58.32 -57.97
C LEU A 200 89.34 57.78 -58.82
N ARG A 201 89.61 57.26 -60.02
CA ARG A 201 88.59 56.57 -60.83
C ARG A 201 88.09 55.30 -60.15
N THR A 202 88.97 54.51 -59.54
CA THR A 202 88.58 53.29 -58.81
C THR A 202 87.63 53.66 -57.68
N VAL A 203 87.90 54.71 -56.91
CA VAL A 203 87.03 55.24 -55.85
C VAL A 203 85.72 55.80 -56.40
N GLU A 204 85.74 56.52 -57.53
CA GLU A 204 84.50 56.98 -58.20
C GLU A 204 83.65 55.78 -58.68
N THR A 205 84.26 54.75 -59.28
CA THR A 205 83.55 53.53 -59.68
C THR A 205 83.07 52.72 -58.49
N GLN A 206 83.83 52.64 -57.40
CA GLN A 206 83.43 51.97 -56.15
C GLN A 206 82.30 52.74 -55.44
N ALA A 207 82.27 54.08 -55.51
CA ALA A 207 81.18 54.88 -54.96
C ALA A 207 79.89 54.73 -55.79
N LEU A 208 79.99 54.69 -57.12
CA LEU A 208 78.85 54.39 -58.00
C LEU A 208 78.36 52.94 -57.79
N GLN A 209 79.26 51.98 -57.74
CA GLN A 209 78.92 50.57 -57.49
C GLN A 209 78.30 50.38 -56.09
N SER A 210 78.82 51.03 -55.06
CA SER A 210 78.25 51.01 -53.70
C SER A 210 76.87 51.66 -53.63
N THR A 211 76.60 52.71 -54.41
CA THR A 211 75.26 53.32 -54.49
C THR A 211 74.28 52.47 -55.29
N GLU A 212 74.71 51.76 -56.33
CA GLU A 212 73.90 50.72 -56.98
C GLU A 212 73.61 49.52 -56.06
N GLU A 213 74.60 49.02 -55.34
CA GLU A 213 74.45 47.91 -54.39
C GLU A 213 73.53 48.28 -53.23
N SER A 214 73.64 49.51 -52.70
CA SER A 214 72.71 50.06 -51.70
C SER A 214 71.27 50.18 -52.24
N ALA A 215 71.09 50.63 -53.48
CA ALA A 215 69.78 50.70 -54.12
C ALA A 215 69.15 49.31 -54.34
N ARG A 216 69.95 48.31 -54.75
CA ARG A 216 69.50 46.90 -54.87
C ARG A 216 69.11 46.34 -53.51
N ALA A 217 69.94 46.52 -52.48
CA ALA A 217 69.63 46.05 -51.13
C ALA A 217 68.34 46.66 -50.56
N HIS A 218 68.04 47.94 -50.85
CA HIS A 218 66.76 48.54 -50.48
C HIS A 218 65.57 47.95 -51.24
N GLN A 219 65.69 47.70 -52.55
CA GLN A 219 64.63 47.03 -53.33
C GLN A 219 64.38 45.58 -52.87
N GLU A 220 65.43 44.83 -52.52
CA GLU A 220 65.32 43.48 -51.97
C GLU A 220 64.65 43.48 -50.58
N LEU A 221 65.00 44.42 -49.71
CA LEU A 221 64.35 44.58 -48.40
C LEU A 221 62.87 44.98 -48.51
N GLU A 222 62.52 45.85 -49.45
CA GLU A 222 61.13 46.25 -49.69
C GLU A 222 60.30 45.10 -50.29
N ALA A 223 60.87 44.33 -51.22
CA ALA A 223 60.24 43.12 -51.75
C ALA A 223 60.06 42.02 -50.68
N LEU A 224 61.05 41.81 -49.81
CA LEU A 224 60.96 40.89 -48.67
C LEU A 224 59.89 41.34 -47.66
N ARG A 225 59.81 42.65 -47.37
CA ARG A 225 58.75 43.21 -46.52
C ARG A 225 57.37 42.92 -47.11
N LEU A 226 57.14 43.25 -48.38
CA LEU A 226 55.85 43.01 -49.05
C LEU A 226 55.48 41.51 -49.05
N THR A 227 56.48 40.63 -49.23
CA THR A 227 56.29 39.18 -49.17
C THR A 227 55.86 38.71 -47.78
N ALA A 228 56.49 39.23 -46.72
CA ALA A 228 56.13 38.91 -45.33
C ALA A 228 54.74 39.47 -44.95
N GLU A 229 54.40 40.68 -45.41
CA GLU A 229 53.11 41.33 -45.19
C GLU A 229 51.97 40.52 -45.85
N GLN A 230 52.18 40.02 -47.07
CA GLN A 230 51.27 39.09 -47.75
C GLN A 230 51.13 37.73 -47.03
N GLN A 231 52.22 37.16 -46.51
CA GLN A 231 52.17 35.90 -45.75
C GLN A 231 51.36 36.04 -44.45
N LEU A 232 51.48 37.16 -43.74
CA LEU A 232 50.72 37.44 -42.52
C LEU A 232 49.21 37.57 -42.79
N ASP A 233 48.81 38.25 -43.86
CA ASP A 233 47.39 38.37 -44.22
C ASP A 233 46.81 37.07 -44.77
N ALA A 234 47.59 36.27 -45.52
CA ALA A 234 47.18 34.91 -45.91
C ALA A 234 46.97 34.01 -44.67
N PHE A 235 47.85 34.11 -43.67
CA PHE A 235 47.70 33.38 -42.40
C PHE A 235 46.46 33.84 -41.60
N ARG A 236 46.21 35.15 -41.52
CA ARG A 236 44.99 35.71 -40.90
C ARG A 236 43.72 35.18 -41.56
N GLN A 237 43.65 35.21 -42.90
CA GLN A 237 42.50 34.69 -43.65
C GLN A 237 42.29 33.19 -43.42
N SER A 238 43.36 32.40 -43.42
CA SER A 238 43.29 30.96 -43.09
C SER A 238 42.78 30.71 -41.66
N SER A 239 43.27 31.48 -40.68
CA SER A 239 42.86 31.37 -39.28
C SER A 239 41.37 31.69 -39.09
N GLU A 240 40.88 32.78 -39.69
CA GLU A 240 39.47 33.17 -39.59
C GLU A 240 38.55 32.16 -40.29
N GLN A 241 38.96 31.57 -41.42
CA GLN A 241 38.22 30.47 -42.06
C GLN A 241 38.11 29.23 -41.16
N HIS A 242 39.15 28.90 -40.37
CA HIS A 242 39.06 27.82 -39.38
C HIS A 242 38.13 28.19 -38.24
N ARG A 243 38.18 29.44 -37.74
CA ARG A 243 37.29 29.94 -36.68
C ARG A 243 35.82 29.83 -37.08
N VAL A 244 35.46 30.23 -38.31
CA VAL A 244 34.09 30.13 -38.83
C VAL A 244 33.63 28.68 -38.98
N ARG A 245 34.48 27.77 -39.50
CA ARG A 245 34.15 26.34 -39.62
C ARG A 245 33.87 25.69 -38.26
N LEU A 246 34.74 25.92 -37.28
CA LEU A 246 34.56 25.39 -35.92
C LEU A 246 33.29 25.94 -35.26
N GLN A 247 32.93 27.20 -35.51
CA GLN A 247 31.69 27.77 -34.99
C GLN A 247 30.44 27.13 -35.62
N GLN A 248 30.45 26.89 -36.94
CA GLN A 248 29.38 26.15 -37.63
C GLN A 248 29.26 24.69 -37.15
N GLU A 249 30.38 24.03 -36.86
CA GLU A 249 30.39 22.68 -36.30
C GLU A 249 29.79 22.65 -34.88
N VAL A 250 30.12 23.62 -34.02
CA VAL A 250 29.52 23.77 -32.68
C VAL A 250 28.01 24.04 -32.76
N GLU A 251 27.56 24.85 -33.70
CA GLU A 251 26.12 25.12 -33.92
C GLU A 251 25.39 23.87 -34.43
N SER A 252 25.99 23.11 -35.35
CA SER A 252 25.47 21.82 -35.83
C SER A 252 25.41 20.76 -34.72
N LEU A 253 26.41 20.70 -33.84
CA LEU A 253 26.44 19.77 -32.72
C LEU A 253 25.37 20.10 -31.68
N LYS A 254 25.17 21.39 -31.35
CA LYS A 254 24.08 21.84 -30.45
C LYS A 254 22.68 21.55 -31.01
N ALA A 255 22.49 21.71 -32.32
CA ALA A 255 21.23 21.34 -32.97
C ALA A 255 20.96 19.83 -32.86
N ARG A 256 22.00 19.00 -33.05
CA ARG A 256 21.93 17.54 -32.88
C ARG A 256 21.67 17.13 -31.42
N GLU A 257 22.34 17.77 -30.46
CA GLU A 257 22.16 17.57 -29.03
C GLU A 257 20.71 17.87 -28.61
N SER A 258 20.16 19.02 -29.02
CA SER A 258 18.75 19.37 -28.79
C SER A 258 17.78 18.37 -29.41
N SER A 259 18.04 17.89 -30.63
CA SER A 259 17.23 16.86 -31.28
C SER A 259 17.24 15.54 -30.50
N LEU A 260 18.40 15.10 -30.02
CA LEU A 260 18.54 13.87 -29.23
C LEU A 260 17.91 14.01 -27.84
N GLN A 261 18.02 15.18 -27.21
CA GLN A 261 17.36 15.48 -25.93
C GLN A 261 15.83 15.39 -26.04
N ASN A 262 15.27 15.89 -27.16
CA ASN A 262 13.84 15.78 -27.46
C ASN A 262 13.41 14.33 -27.75
N GLU A 263 14.18 13.58 -28.54
CA GLU A 263 13.90 12.16 -28.82
C GLU A 263 13.96 11.29 -27.56
N LEU A 264 14.98 11.52 -26.69
CA LEU A 264 15.11 10.87 -25.40
C LEU A 264 13.91 11.16 -24.50
N SER A 265 13.48 12.43 -24.44
CA SER A 265 12.32 12.85 -23.64
C SER A 265 11.02 12.22 -24.15
N SER A 266 10.85 12.10 -25.47
CA SER A 266 9.71 11.43 -26.11
C SER A 266 9.68 9.93 -25.80
N LYS A 267 10.82 9.24 -25.92
CA LYS A 267 10.90 7.80 -25.59
C LYS A 267 10.73 7.54 -24.10
N GLN A 268 11.19 8.46 -23.25
CA GLN A 268 10.99 8.35 -21.80
C GLN A 268 9.55 8.62 -21.35
N THR A 269 8.72 9.33 -22.13
CA THR A 269 7.27 9.42 -21.88
C THR A 269 6.51 8.25 -22.49
N GLU A 270 6.88 7.80 -23.69
CA GLU A 270 6.34 6.59 -24.34
C GLU A 270 6.50 5.34 -23.46
N VAL A 271 7.72 5.06 -22.98
CA VAL A 271 8.00 3.93 -22.07
C VAL A 271 7.20 4.02 -20.78
N LYS A 272 7.03 5.21 -20.18
CA LYS A 272 6.22 5.37 -18.96
C LYS A 272 4.74 5.10 -19.19
N ILE A 273 4.22 5.43 -20.37
CA ILE A 273 2.83 5.14 -20.75
C ILE A 273 2.65 3.63 -20.90
N ASP A 274 3.55 2.94 -21.60
CA ASP A 274 3.51 1.48 -21.76
C ASP A 274 3.71 0.72 -20.45
N GLU A 275 4.62 1.17 -19.57
CA GLU A 275 4.78 0.62 -18.22
C GLU A 275 3.51 0.81 -17.39
N THR A 276 2.86 1.98 -17.44
CA THR A 276 1.60 2.26 -16.73
C THR A 276 0.47 1.37 -17.24
N ASN A 277 0.26 1.34 -18.57
CA ASN A 277 -0.74 0.49 -19.23
C ASN A 277 -0.55 -1.00 -18.87
N ARG A 278 0.71 -1.46 -18.81
CA ARG A 278 1.05 -2.82 -18.43
C ARG A 278 0.75 -3.10 -16.95
N VAL A 279 1.12 -2.20 -16.04
CA VAL A 279 0.81 -2.33 -14.61
C VAL A 279 -0.69 -2.36 -14.37
N GLU A 280 -1.48 -1.50 -15.04
CA GLU A 280 -2.94 -1.53 -14.96
C GLU A 280 -3.52 -2.87 -15.48
N ALA A 281 -3.00 -3.41 -16.58
CA ALA A 281 -3.42 -4.69 -17.14
C ALA A 281 -3.02 -5.91 -16.26
N GLU A 282 -1.90 -5.84 -15.53
CA GLU A 282 -1.52 -6.87 -14.56
C GLU A 282 -2.34 -6.75 -13.26
N LEU A 283 -2.66 -5.53 -12.81
CA LEU A 283 -3.52 -5.25 -11.65
C LEU A 283 -4.98 -5.68 -11.90
N ALA A 284 -5.51 -5.51 -13.12
CA ALA A 284 -6.81 -6.03 -13.51
C ALA A 284 -6.86 -7.56 -13.42
N LYS A 285 -5.87 -8.27 -13.97
CA LYS A 285 -5.76 -9.75 -13.88
C LYS A 285 -5.63 -10.23 -12.44
N LEU A 286 -4.95 -9.47 -11.58
CA LEU A 286 -4.81 -9.81 -10.16
C LEU A 286 -6.18 -9.80 -9.46
N LYS A 287 -7.03 -8.80 -9.73
CA LYS A 287 -8.42 -8.75 -9.22
C LYS A 287 -9.30 -9.89 -9.75
N ASP A 288 -9.16 -10.25 -11.03
CA ASP A 288 -9.89 -11.40 -11.60
C ASP A 288 -9.48 -12.72 -10.93
N LEU A 289 -8.20 -12.87 -10.58
CA LEU A 289 -7.68 -14.04 -9.84
C LEU A 289 -8.12 -14.03 -8.37
N GLU A 290 -8.18 -12.88 -7.70
CA GLU A 290 -8.75 -12.74 -6.35
C GLU A 290 -10.23 -13.16 -6.33
N TYR A 291 -11.01 -12.73 -7.33
CA TYR A 291 -12.42 -13.13 -7.46
C TYR A 291 -12.57 -14.65 -7.67
N GLN A 292 -11.77 -15.25 -8.56
CA GLN A 292 -11.76 -16.71 -8.78
C GLN A 292 -11.35 -17.48 -7.53
N LEU A 293 -10.38 -16.98 -6.75
CA LEU A 293 -9.94 -17.59 -5.51
C LEU A 293 -11.05 -17.57 -4.45
N GLU A 294 -11.76 -16.44 -4.28
CA GLU A 294 -12.88 -16.36 -3.34
C GLU A 294 -14.07 -17.22 -3.79
N GLN A 295 -14.34 -17.30 -5.10
CA GLN A 295 -15.35 -18.21 -5.66
C GLN A 295 -15.02 -19.69 -5.34
N HIS A 296 -13.80 -20.14 -5.59
CA HIS A 296 -13.37 -21.50 -5.24
C HIS A 296 -13.33 -21.73 -3.71
N LYS A 297 -13.09 -20.71 -2.90
CA LYS A 297 -13.16 -20.77 -1.43
C LYS A 297 -14.59 -20.99 -0.94
N ILE A 298 -15.58 -20.34 -1.55
CA ILE A 298 -17.02 -20.59 -1.30
C ILE A 298 -17.42 -22.00 -1.77
N GLU A 299 -16.95 -22.42 -2.95
CA GLU A 299 -17.19 -23.77 -3.49
C GLU A 299 -16.63 -24.87 -2.57
N ASN A 300 -15.40 -24.71 -2.07
CA ASN A 300 -14.80 -25.64 -1.11
C ASN A 300 -15.56 -25.70 0.22
N GLN A 301 -16.04 -24.57 0.74
CA GLN A 301 -16.89 -24.57 1.95
C GLN A 301 -18.20 -25.34 1.72
N HIS A 302 -18.83 -25.17 0.55
CA HIS A 302 -20.04 -25.90 0.17
C HIS A 302 -19.79 -27.41 0.01
N LEU A 303 -18.70 -27.80 -0.66
CA LEU A 303 -18.29 -29.21 -0.79
C LEU A 303 -17.94 -29.83 0.56
N GLN A 304 -17.23 -29.12 1.44
CA GLN A 304 -16.89 -29.60 2.77
C GLN A 304 -18.14 -29.78 3.65
N LYS A 305 -19.16 -28.92 3.50
CA LYS A 305 -20.47 -29.15 4.11
C LYS A 305 -21.13 -30.42 3.55
N GLN A 306 -21.18 -30.60 2.23
CA GLN A 306 -21.75 -31.82 1.63
C GLN A 306 -21.04 -33.11 2.05
N LEU A 307 -19.75 -33.06 2.38
CA LEU A 307 -19.03 -34.19 2.98
C LEU A 307 -19.48 -34.42 4.42
N SER A 308 -19.54 -33.39 5.26
CA SER A 308 -20.07 -33.49 6.63
C SER A 308 -21.50 -34.01 6.70
N ASP A 309 -22.37 -33.59 5.76
CA ASP A 309 -23.75 -34.08 5.66
C ASP A 309 -23.78 -35.58 5.27
N LYS A 310 -22.84 -36.05 4.43
CA LYS A 310 -22.69 -37.47 4.07
C LYS A 310 -22.10 -38.31 5.20
N ASP A 311 -21.12 -37.81 5.91
CA ASP A 311 -20.51 -38.51 7.05
C ASP A 311 -21.55 -38.74 8.16
N TYR A 312 -22.41 -37.75 8.42
CA TYR A 312 -23.58 -37.90 9.30
C TYR A 312 -24.58 -38.96 8.81
N HIS A 313 -24.82 -39.06 7.50
CA HIS A 313 -25.65 -40.13 6.93
C HIS A 313 -25.00 -41.52 7.03
N LEU A 314 -23.66 -41.62 6.97
CA LEU A 314 -22.94 -42.87 7.22
C LEU A 314 -23.01 -43.28 8.69
N GLU A 315 -22.83 -42.35 9.62
CA GLU A 315 -23.00 -42.59 11.07
C GLU A 315 -24.43 -43.06 11.40
N GLN A 316 -25.46 -42.51 10.75
CA GLN A 316 -26.82 -43.03 10.85
C GLN A 316 -26.94 -44.46 10.29
N LEU A 317 -26.33 -44.77 9.13
CA LEU A 317 -26.39 -46.10 8.52
C LEU A 317 -25.71 -47.17 9.37
N ASP A 318 -24.56 -46.90 9.95
CA ASP A 318 -23.91 -47.82 10.89
C ASP A 318 -24.72 -47.94 12.19
N SER A 319 -25.36 -46.86 12.65
CA SER A 319 -26.36 -46.91 13.74
C SER A 319 -27.62 -47.70 13.38
N TYR A 320 -27.95 -47.92 12.11
CA TYR A 320 -29.02 -48.85 11.69
C TYR A 320 -28.50 -50.29 11.60
N ARG A 321 -27.26 -50.50 11.11
CA ARG A 321 -26.60 -51.81 11.07
C ARG A 321 -26.44 -52.42 12.45
N GLN A 322 -25.87 -51.68 13.40
CA GLN A 322 -25.70 -52.17 14.77
C GLN A 322 -27.04 -52.59 15.40
N ARG A 323 -28.14 -51.87 15.12
CA ARG A 323 -29.48 -52.26 15.58
C ARG A 323 -30.06 -53.48 14.87
N ALA A 324 -29.63 -53.78 13.65
CA ALA A 324 -29.94 -55.04 12.96
C ALA A 324 -29.11 -56.19 13.53
N ASP A 325 -27.80 -56.01 13.73
CA ASP A 325 -26.91 -56.99 14.36
C ASP A 325 -27.37 -57.34 15.79
N ASP A 326 -27.75 -56.33 16.58
CA ASP A 326 -28.38 -56.47 17.91
C ASP A 326 -29.74 -57.18 17.86
N SER A 327 -30.43 -57.17 16.73
CA SER A 327 -31.71 -57.88 16.53
C SER A 327 -31.46 -59.34 16.15
N ASP A 328 -30.56 -59.58 15.21
CA ASP A 328 -30.20 -60.92 14.75
C ASP A 328 -29.50 -61.72 15.86
N ALA A 329 -28.70 -61.07 16.71
CA ALA A 329 -28.15 -61.67 17.93
C ALA A 329 -29.26 -62.15 18.91
N LYS A 330 -30.34 -61.37 19.06
CA LYS A 330 -31.50 -61.77 19.89
C LYS A 330 -32.31 -62.89 19.24
N VAL A 331 -32.46 -62.86 17.92
CA VAL A 331 -33.10 -63.95 17.16
C VAL A 331 -32.31 -65.26 17.31
N LEU A 332 -30.98 -65.21 17.20
CA LEU A 332 -30.10 -66.36 17.45
C LEU A 332 -30.18 -66.86 18.90
N GLN A 333 -30.24 -65.96 19.89
CA GLN A 333 -30.47 -66.35 21.28
C GLN A 333 -31.79 -67.10 21.44
N SER A 334 -32.91 -66.54 20.96
CA SER A 334 -34.22 -67.19 21.05
C SER A 334 -34.31 -68.50 20.25
N GLN A 335 -33.59 -68.63 19.13
CA GLN A 335 -33.46 -69.92 18.43
C GLN A 335 -32.70 -70.96 19.27
N GLY A 336 -31.64 -70.55 19.97
CA GLY A 336 -30.93 -71.40 20.93
C GLY A 336 -31.82 -71.84 22.09
N GLU A 337 -32.58 -70.92 22.68
CA GLU A 337 -33.56 -71.20 23.73
C GLU A 337 -34.61 -72.22 23.24
N ILE A 338 -35.20 -72.01 22.05
CA ILE A 338 -36.13 -72.95 21.41
C ILE A 338 -35.50 -74.34 21.22
N ALA A 339 -34.25 -74.42 20.73
CA ALA A 339 -33.55 -75.68 20.55
C ALA A 339 -33.32 -76.43 21.88
N THR A 340 -32.95 -75.72 22.95
CA THR A 340 -32.83 -76.35 24.28
C THR A 340 -34.17 -76.86 24.82
N LEU A 341 -35.26 -76.11 24.63
CA LEU A 341 -36.61 -76.53 25.03
C LEU A 341 -37.09 -77.75 24.22
N GLN A 342 -36.80 -77.81 22.91
CA GLN A 342 -37.08 -78.99 22.09
C GLN A 342 -36.30 -80.22 22.58
N SER A 343 -35.01 -80.07 22.89
CA SER A 343 -34.19 -81.16 23.45
C SER A 343 -34.70 -81.64 24.81
N GLN A 344 -35.16 -80.74 25.69
CA GLN A 344 -35.77 -81.10 26.98
C GLN A 344 -37.10 -81.85 26.79
N LEU A 345 -37.94 -81.42 25.84
CA LEU A 345 -39.20 -82.07 25.52
C LEU A 345 -38.98 -83.48 24.95
N GLN A 346 -37.99 -83.65 24.05
CA GLN A 346 -37.63 -84.96 23.52
C GLN A 346 -37.08 -85.91 24.60
N ALA A 347 -36.28 -85.40 25.56
CA ALA A 347 -35.82 -86.18 26.70
C ALA A 347 -36.97 -86.62 27.63
N ARG A 348 -37.92 -85.73 27.93
CA ARG A 348 -39.15 -86.08 28.66
C ARG A 348 -39.98 -87.14 27.92
N GLN A 349 -40.06 -87.05 26.60
CA GLN A 349 -40.80 -88.03 25.78
C GLN A 349 -40.18 -89.44 25.85
N SER A 350 -38.85 -89.55 25.85
CA SER A 350 -38.16 -90.84 25.97
C SER A 350 -38.23 -91.41 27.40
N GLU A 351 -38.19 -90.56 28.43
CA GLU A 351 -38.44 -90.93 29.83
C GLU A 351 -39.84 -91.54 30.00
N VAL A 352 -40.88 -90.87 29.50
CA VAL A 352 -42.27 -91.37 29.53
C VAL A 352 -42.40 -92.72 28.81
N SER A 353 -41.81 -92.86 27.62
CA SER A 353 -41.82 -94.13 26.89
C SER A 353 -41.11 -95.26 27.64
N THR A 354 -40.05 -94.94 28.38
CA THR A 354 -39.29 -95.91 29.19
C THR A 354 -40.11 -96.36 30.41
N LEU A 355 -40.73 -95.43 31.12
CA LEU A 355 -41.63 -95.71 32.25
C LEU A 355 -42.85 -96.53 31.81
N GLN A 356 -43.43 -96.23 30.64
CA GLN A 356 -44.54 -97.00 30.08
C GLN A 356 -44.14 -98.45 29.76
N SER A 357 -42.94 -98.68 29.20
CA SER A 357 -42.41 -100.03 28.97
C SER A 357 -42.14 -100.78 30.28
N GLN A 358 -41.63 -100.11 31.33
CA GLN A 358 -41.41 -100.73 32.65
C GLN A 358 -42.73 -101.12 33.32
N LEU A 359 -43.77 -100.27 33.24
CA LEU A 359 -45.10 -100.54 33.74
C LEU A 359 -45.74 -101.76 33.05
N GLN A 360 -45.59 -101.85 31.73
CA GLN A 360 -46.08 -103.00 30.94
C GLN A 360 -45.33 -104.30 31.31
N ALA A 361 -44.01 -104.26 31.49
CA ALA A 361 -43.23 -105.41 31.94
C ALA A 361 -43.66 -105.88 33.35
N LYS A 362 -43.83 -104.96 34.30
CA LYS A 362 -44.31 -105.29 35.67
C LYS A 362 -45.74 -105.84 35.68
N SER A 363 -46.60 -105.39 34.77
CA SER A 363 -47.95 -105.94 34.59
C SER A 363 -47.91 -107.40 34.10
N ALA A 364 -46.99 -107.71 33.18
CA ALA A 364 -46.79 -109.07 32.66
C ALA A 364 -46.18 -110.03 33.70
N GLU A 365 -45.18 -109.57 34.48
CA GLU A 365 -44.63 -110.34 35.60
C GLU A 365 -45.71 -110.73 36.61
N LEU A 366 -46.59 -109.79 36.99
CA LEU A 366 -47.67 -110.02 37.95
C LEU A 366 -48.68 -111.06 37.44
N ALA A 367 -49.03 -111.00 36.15
CA ALA A 367 -49.91 -111.99 35.51
C ALA A 367 -49.25 -113.38 35.43
N SER A 368 -47.96 -113.46 35.12
CA SER A 368 -47.23 -114.73 35.09
C SER A 368 -47.16 -115.37 36.47
N PHE A 369 -46.91 -114.58 37.52
CA PHE A 369 -46.82 -115.06 38.89
C PHE A 369 -48.14 -115.61 39.43
N SER A 370 -49.28 -115.00 39.08
CA SER A 370 -50.59 -115.52 39.51
C SER A 370 -50.91 -116.86 38.83
N CYS A 371 -50.57 -117.03 37.56
CA CYS A 371 -50.85 -118.24 36.80
C CYS A 371 -50.03 -119.46 37.29
N THR A 372 -48.72 -119.31 37.50
CA THR A 372 -47.88 -120.42 37.98
C THR A 372 -48.26 -120.86 39.39
N LYS A 373 -48.70 -119.93 40.25
CA LYS A 373 -49.10 -120.24 41.63
C LYS A 373 -50.38 -121.07 41.72
N CYS A 374 -51.29 -120.97 40.74
CA CYS A 374 -52.45 -121.85 40.64
C CYS A 374 -52.05 -123.28 40.25
N ALA A 375 -51.19 -123.45 39.24
CA ALA A 375 -50.77 -124.78 38.77
C ALA A 375 -50.07 -125.61 39.87
N GLU A 376 -49.19 -124.99 40.68
CA GLU A 376 -48.54 -125.65 41.83
C GLU A 376 -49.52 -126.21 42.88
N LEU A 377 -50.74 -125.67 42.96
CA LEU A 377 -51.76 -126.07 43.93
C LEU A 377 -52.66 -127.20 43.37
N GLU A 378 -52.90 -127.21 42.07
CA GLU A 378 -53.64 -128.26 41.38
C GLU A 378 -52.86 -129.59 41.35
N GLU A 379 -51.55 -129.54 41.07
CA GLU A 379 -50.66 -130.72 41.04
C GLU A 379 -50.65 -131.47 42.39
N LYS A 380 -50.52 -130.72 43.50
CA LYS A 380 -50.49 -131.28 44.87
C LYS A 380 -51.81 -131.91 45.29
N LEU A 381 -52.94 -131.51 44.68
CA LEU A 381 -54.24 -132.13 44.93
C LEU A 381 -54.34 -133.52 44.27
N SER A 382 -53.74 -133.68 43.09
CA SER A 382 -53.68 -134.95 42.34
C SER A 382 -52.84 -136.00 43.07
N GLU A 383 -51.64 -135.62 43.54
CA GLU A 383 -50.68 -136.56 44.13
C GLU A 383 -51.21 -137.24 45.40
N ILE A 384 -51.90 -136.49 46.26
CA ILE A 384 -52.57 -137.00 47.48
C ILE A 384 -53.60 -138.09 47.14
N THR A 385 -54.30 -137.98 46.00
CA THR A 385 -55.35 -138.92 45.60
C THR A 385 -54.79 -140.30 45.25
N GLN A 386 -53.67 -140.37 44.52
CA GLN A 386 -53.09 -141.64 44.04
C GLN A 386 -52.52 -142.52 45.16
N LEU A 387 -52.10 -141.92 46.27
CA LEU A 387 -51.53 -142.67 47.41
C LEU A 387 -52.60 -143.47 48.17
N TYR A 388 -53.87 -143.08 48.09
CA TYR A 388 -54.96 -143.73 48.82
C TYR A 388 -55.33 -145.11 48.25
N GLU A 389 -55.17 -145.33 46.94
CA GLU A 389 -55.57 -146.58 46.27
C GLU A 389 -54.56 -147.73 46.50
N LYS A 390 -53.26 -147.44 46.45
CA LYS A 390 -52.18 -148.46 46.42
C LYS A 390 -52.12 -149.35 47.67
N VAL A 391 -52.59 -148.88 48.81
CA VAL A 391 -52.49 -149.60 50.10
C VAL A 391 -53.36 -150.86 50.14
N ASN A 392 -54.48 -150.91 49.41
CA ASN A 392 -55.47 -151.99 49.52
C ASN A 392 -55.08 -153.34 48.87
N LEU A 393 -54.04 -153.38 48.03
CA LEU A 393 -53.75 -154.56 47.18
C LEU A 393 -52.70 -155.55 47.76
N GLY A 394 -51.95 -155.19 48.80
CA GLY A 394 -50.72 -155.91 49.17
C GLY A 394 -50.88 -157.25 49.89
N ARG A 395 -52.06 -157.55 50.48
CA ARG A 395 -52.17 -158.53 51.59
C ARG A 395 -52.28 -160.01 51.20
N SER A 396 -52.41 -160.36 49.92
CA SER A 396 -52.97 -161.67 49.50
C SER A 396 -52.00 -162.66 48.82
N ARG A 397 -50.66 -162.47 48.87
CA ARG A 397 -49.71 -163.21 48.02
C ARG A 397 -48.60 -164.03 48.73
N SER A 398 -48.59 -164.14 50.06
CA SER A 398 -47.41 -164.66 50.77
C SER A 398 -47.34 -166.19 50.94
N ASP A 399 -48.47 -166.90 50.92
CA ASP A 399 -48.56 -168.20 51.62
C ASP A 399 -48.20 -169.43 50.77
N SER A 400 -47.96 -169.30 49.46
CA SER A 400 -47.81 -170.45 48.55
C SER A 400 -46.39 -171.01 48.40
N LEU A 401 -45.34 -170.32 48.86
CA LEU A 401 -43.96 -170.60 48.44
C LEU A 401 -43.20 -171.68 49.23
N ILE A 402 -43.86 -172.37 50.17
CA ILE A 402 -43.18 -173.17 51.22
C ILE A 402 -43.03 -174.67 50.86
N ALA A 403 -43.72 -175.18 49.83
CA ALA A 403 -43.93 -176.62 49.66
C ALA A 403 -42.86 -177.40 48.87
N GLU A 404 -42.01 -176.75 48.07
CA GLU A 404 -41.32 -177.42 46.95
C GLU A 404 -39.92 -178.00 47.26
N THR A 405 -39.25 -177.52 48.32
CA THR A 405 -37.79 -177.72 48.50
C THR A 405 -37.34 -179.02 49.19
N GLN A 406 -38.26 -179.90 49.63
CA GLN A 406 -37.90 -181.06 50.46
C GLN A 406 -37.48 -182.34 49.69
N SER A 407 -37.56 -182.38 48.35
CA SER A 407 -37.43 -183.64 47.59
C SER A 407 -36.00 -184.10 47.23
N GLN A 408 -34.98 -183.25 47.38
CA GLN A 408 -33.69 -183.43 46.65
C GLN A 408 -32.56 -184.09 47.47
N LEU A 409 -32.82 -184.61 48.67
CA LEU A 409 -31.75 -184.95 49.63
C LEU A 409 -31.02 -186.30 49.37
N GLY A 410 -31.59 -187.21 48.57
CA GLY A 410 -31.09 -188.58 48.40
C GLY A 410 -29.88 -188.73 47.47
N GLU A 411 -29.82 -187.97 46.37
CA GLU A 411 -28.80 -188.12 45.31
C GLU A 411 -27.42 -187.58 45.76
N MET A 412 -27.41 -186.71 46.77
CA MET A 412 -26.25 -185.99 47.30
C MET A 412 -25.07 -186.90 47.68
N GLN A 413 -25.32 -188.14 48.08
CA GLN A 413 -24.29 -188.97 48.70
C GLN A 413 -23.38 -189.70 47.69
N THR A 414 -23.88 -190.04 46.50
CA THR A 414 -23.04 -190.52 45.38
C THR A 414 -22.34 -189.34 44.70
N ILE A 415 -23.03 -188.19 44.60
CA ILE A 415 -22.46 -186.93 44.12
C ILE A 415 -21.21 -186.57 44.96
N LYS A 416 -21.25 -186.73 46.29
CA LYS A 416 -20.14 -186.37 47.21
C LYS A 416 -18.75 -186.90 46.83
N GLN A 417 -18.65 -188.06 46.18
CA GLN A 417 -17.35 -188.65 45.84
C GLN A 417 -16.85 -188.25 44.44
N GLN A 418 -17.76 -187.93 43.51
CA GLN A 418 -17.41 -187.19 42.29
C GLN A 418 -17.15 -185.70 42.58
N TYR A 419 -17.83 -185.15 43.60
CA TYR A 419 -17.70 -183.77 44.06
C TYR A 419 -16.25 -183.46 44.42
N ALA A 420 -15.56 -184.29 45.21
CA ALA A 420 -14.15 -184.08 45.55
C ALA A 420 -13.24 -183.96 44.31
N ALA A 421 -13.38 -184.87 43.33
CA ALA A 421 -12.61 -184.85 42.09
C ALA A 421 -13.10 -183.78 41.07
N SER A 422 -14.24 -183.15 41.34
CA SER A 422 -14.70 -181.93 40.66
C SER A 422 -14.27 -180.67 41.40
N GLN A 423 -14.07 -180.74 42.72
CA GLN A 423 -13.71 -179.62 43.60
C GLN A 423 -12.26 -179.23 43.39
N GLU A 424 -11.34 -180.18 43.25
CA GLU A 424 -9.94 -179.89 42.88
C GLU A 424 -9.86 -179.16 41.52
N ARG A 425 -10.66 -179.62 40.54
CA ARG A 425 -10.84 -178.92 39.25
C ARG A 425 -11.56 -177.57 39.38
N LEU A 426 -12.50 -177.45 40.31
CA LEU A 426 -13.22 -176.20 40.58
C LEU A 426 -12.30 -175.18 41.26
N GLU A 427 -11.40 -175.62 42.15
CA GLU A 427 -10.40 -174.77 42.79
C GLU A 427 -9.36 -174.26 41.78
N ASP A 428 -8.92 -175.09 40.83
CA ASP A 428 -8.10 -174.61 39.71
C ASP A 428 -8.87 -173.70 38.75
N PHE A 429 -10.13 -174.03 38.43
CA PHE A 429 -11.00 -173.14 37.63
C PHE A 429 -11.34 -171.84 38.37
N MET A 430 -11.38 -171.83 39.70
CA MET A 430 -11.53 -170.65 40.55
C MET A 430 -10.25 -169.82 40.61
N LYS A 431 -9.06 -170.43 40.70
CA LYS A 431 -7.78 -169.71 40.53
C LYS A 431 -7.70 -169.05 39.15
N GLN A 432 -8.16 -169.77 38.11
CA GLN A 432 -8.21 -169.25 36.75
C GLN A 432 -9.25 -168.13 36.58
N ASN A 433 -10.43 -168.25 37.21
CA ASN A 433 -11.44 -167.17 37.25
C ASN A 433 -10.98 -165.96 38.07
N MET A 434 -10.30 -166.16 39.21
CA MET A 434 -9.72 -165.05 39.98
C MET A 434 -8.69 -164.31 39.13
N LYS A 435 -7.80 -165.01 38.43
CA LYS A 435 -6.82 -164.39 37.52
C LYS A 435 -7.47 -163.72 36.31
N LEU A 436 -8.58 -164.25 35.80
CA LEU A 436 -9.37 -163.61 34.73
C LEU A 436 -10.08 -162.35 35.23
N ASN A 437 -10.65 -162.37 36.45
CA ASN A 437 -11.26 -161.20 37.09
C ASN A 437 -10.23 -160.13 37.45
N GLU A 438 -9.03 -160.53 37.90
CA GLU A 438 -7.90 -159.64 38.17
C GLU A 438 -7.50 -158.90 36.89
N MET A 439 -7.23 -159.62 35.79
CA MET A 439 -6.99 -159.01 34.47
C MET A 439 -8.19 -158.20 33.95
N LEU A 440 -9.44 -158.58 34.25
CA LEU A 440 -10.62 -157.79 33.88
C LEU A 440 -10.63 -156.45 34.63
N SER A 441 -10.37 -156.45 35.93
CA SER A 441 -10.28 -155.23 36.74
C SER A 441 -9.11 -154.33 36.32
N GLU A 442 -7.95 -154.91 35.95
CA GLU A 442 -6.84 -154.17 35.34
C GLU A 442 -7.29 -153.49 34.04
N LYS A 443 -8.04 -154.21 33.19
CA LYS A 443 -8.57 -153.67 31.93
C LYS A 443 -9.69 -152.65 32.13
N GLU A 444 -10.51 -152.76 33.17
CA GLU A 444 -11.48 -151.73 33.55
C GLU A 444 -10.80 -150.47 34.09
N VAL A 445 -9.71 -150.60 34.85
CA VAL A 445 -8.86 -149.47 35.29
C VAL A 445 -8.16 -148.81 34.09
N GLU A 446 -7.65 -149.58 33.14
CA GLU A 446 -7.05 -149.06 31.90
C GLU A 446 -8.10 -148.34 31.03
N VAL A 447 -9.29 -148.93 30.84
CA VAL A 447 -10.40 -148.32 30.08
C VAL A 447 -10.93 -147.05 30.76
N THR A 448 -11.03 -147.03 32.10
CA THR A 448 -11.44 -145.81 32.82
C THR A 448 -10.38 -144.71 32.77
N THR A 449 -9.10 -145.08 32.79
CA THR A 449 -7.97 -144.14 32.59
C THR A 449 -7.96 -143.56 31.18
N LEU A 450 -8.06 -144.39 30.14
CA LEU A 450 -8.17 -143.92 28.75
C LEU A 450 -9.41 -143.04 28.54
N LYS A 451 -10.50 -143.28 29.27
CA LYS A 451 -11.74 -142.49 29.23
C LYS A 451 -11.64 -141.14 29.97
N THR A 452 -10.81 -141.02 31.01
CA THR A 452 -10.50 -139.72 31.63
C THR A 452 -9.50 -138.93 30.79
N GLU A 453 -8.49 -139.58 30.21
CA GLU A 453 -7.59 -138.95 29.24
C GLU A 453 -8.33 -138.45 27.99
N MET A 454 -9.19 -139.27 27.38
CA MET A 454 -10.00 -138.84 26.22
C MET A 454 -10.89 -137.63 26.55
N LYS A 455 -11.46 -137.57 27.77
CA LYS A 455 -12.19 -136.37 28.23
C LYS A 455 -11.27 -135.17 28.38
N LYS A 456 -10.08 -135.33 28.97
CA LYS A 456 -9.08 -134.27 29.11
C LYS A 456 -8.68 -133.70 27.75
N TRP A 457 -8.27 -134.55 26.81
CA TRP A 457 -7.95 -134.14 25.43
C TRP A 457 -9.11 -133.45 24.73
N SER A 458 -10.36 -133.88 24.97
CA SER A 458 -11.55 -133.22 24.41
C SER A 458 -11.81 -131.83 25.00
N VAL A 459 -11.44 -131.58 26.26
CA VAL A 459 -11.51 -130.24 26.88
C VAL A 459 -10.35 -129.38 26.36
N GLU A 460 -9.12 -129.88 26.39
CA GLU A 460 -7.94 -129.16 25.87
C GLU A 460 -8.10 -128.77 24.39
N MET A 461 -8.72 -129.62 23.56
CA MET A 461 -9.05 -129.29 22.17
C MET A 461 -10.13 -128.20 22.06
N SER A 462 -11.11 -128.17 22.96
CA SER A 462 -12.14 -127.10 23.02
C SER A 462 -11.55 -125.78 23.48
N ASP A 463 -10.64 -125.81 24.45
CA ASP A 463 -9.95 -124.63 24.97
C ASP A 463 -8.96 -124.06 23.94
N LEU A 464 -8.24 -124.91 23.21
CA LEU A 464 -7.43 -124.49 22.06
C LEU A 464 -8.28 -123.91 20.92
N GLN A 465 -9.44 -124.51 20.63
CA GLN A 465 -10.36 -124.01 19.60
C GLN A 465 -10.93 -122.63 19.96
N THR A 466 -11.26 -122.39 21.23
CA THR A 466 -11.72 -121.08 21.71
C THR A 466 -10.60 -120.05 21.76
N GLN A 467 -9.40 -120.40 22.24
CA GLN A 467 -8.21 -119.53 22.18
C GLN A 467 -7.86 -119.13 20.74
N HIS A 468 -7.87 -120.07 19.79
CA HIS A 468 -7.65 -119.80 18.37
C HIS A 468 -8.69 -118.83 17.80
N ASN A 469 -9.97 -118.96 18.19
CA ASN A 469 -11.01 -118.04 17.77
C ASN A 469 -10.79 -116.63 18.35
N VAL A 470 -10.49 -116.50 19.66
CA VAL A 470 -10.19 -115.21 20.30
C VAL A 470 -9.03 -114.51 19.59
N LEU A 471 -7.89 -115.18 19.43
CA LEU A 471 -6.70 -114.65 18.75
C LEU A 471 -6.96 -114.23 17.30
N LYS A 472 -7.90 -114.89 16.61
CA LYS A 472 -8.33 -114.51 15.26
C LYS A 472 -9.11 -113.20 15.26
N THR A 473 -10.00 -112.99 16.23
CA THR A 473 -10.71 -111.71 16.44
C THR A 473 -9.73 -110.58 16.78
N ASP A 474 -8.82 -110.81 17.74
CA ASP A 474 -7.79 -109.85 18.14
C ASP A 474 -6.94 -109.41 16.94
N ASN A 475 -6.55 -110.35 16.08
CA ASN A 475 -5.77 -110.05 14.87
C ASN A 475 -6.56 -109.17 13.88
N THR A 476 -7.87 -109.41 13.69
CA THR A 476 -8.72 -108.52 12.88
C THR A 476 -8.92 -107.15 13.51
N GLU A 477 -9.08 -107.04 14.83
CA GLU A 477 -9.16 -105.77 15.53
C GLU A 477 -7.84 -104.99 15.47
N HIS A 478 -6.70 -105.64 15.68
CA HIS A 478 -5.38 -105.02 15.51
C HIS A 478 -5.18 -104.49 14.08
N ARG A 479 -5.71 -105.18 13.07
CA ARG A 479 -5.71 -104.69 11.68
C ARG A 479 -6.57 -103.46 11.49
N GLN A 480 -7.78 -103.41 12.07
CA GLN A 480 -8.64 -102.23 12.02
C GLN A 480 -8.07 -101.04 12.80
N ARG A 481 -7.54 -101.27 14.02
CA ARG A 481 -6.87 -100.24 14.83
C ARG A 481 -5.64 -99.69 14.11
N SER A 482 -4.83 -100.55 13.49
CA SER A 482 -3.69 -100.14 12.66
C SER A 482 -4.13 -99.29 11.45
N ALA A 483 -5.21 -99.68 10.75
CA ALA A 483 -5.75 -98.91 9.64
C ALA A 483 -6.30 -97.53 10.08
N SER A 484 -6.99 -97.45 11.23
CA SER A 484 -7.48 -96.19 11.81
C SER A 484 -6.31 -95.26 12.14
N VAL A 485 -5.32 -95.75 12.91
CA VAL A 485 -4.14 -94.95 13.30
C VAL A 485 -3.39 -94.45 12.06
N ASN A 486 -3.30 -95.22 10.99
CA ASN A 486 -2.65 -94.80 9.75
C ASN A 486 -3.46 -93.72 9.00
N ALA A 487 -4.79 -93.81 9.00
CA ALA A 487 -5.67 -92.76 8.43
C ALA A 487 -5.65 -91.47 9.27
N ASP A 488 -5.59 -91.58 10.60
CA ASP A 488 -5.52 -90.44 11.50
C ASP A 488 -4.12 -89.78 11.46
N PHE A 489 -3.06 -90.56 11.24
CA PHE A 489 -1.72 -90.04 10.91
C PHE A 489 -1.72 -89.24 9.60
N GLN A 490 -2.36 -89.75 8.54
CA GLN A 490 -2.49 -89.01 7.27
C GLN A 490 -3.22 -87.67 7.44
N LYS A 491 -4.36 -87.65 8.15
CA LYS A 491 -5.07 -86.39 8.48
C LYS A 491 -4.19 -85.42 9.26
N ALA A 492 -3.37 -85.92 10.19
CA ALA A 492 -2.44 -85.10 10.96
C ALA A 492 -1.32 -84.51 10.06
N GLU A 493 -0.77 -85.30 9.14
CA GLU A 493 0.25 -84.86 8.18
C GLU A 493 -0.31 -83.80 7.19
N GLU A 494 -1.54 -84.00 6.69
CA GLU A 494 -2.25 -83.02 5.87
C GLU A 494 -2.55 -81.73 6.63
N SER A 495 -3.00 -81.84 7.89
CA SER A 495 -3.22 -80.70 8.78
C SER A 495 -1.93 -79.92 9.05
N LEU A 496 -0.81 -80.61 9.24
CA LEU A 496 0.50 -80.01 9.47
C LEU A 496 0.99 -79.27 8.21
N LYS A 497 0.84 -79.85 7.01
CA LYS A 497 1.14 -79.17 5.73
C LYS A 497 0.26 -77.94 5.52
N CYS A 498 -1.03 -78.02 5.84
CA CYS A 498 -1.97 -76.89 5.75
C CYS A 498 -1.57 -75.75 6.72
N LEU A 499 -1.20 -76.08 7.95
CA LEU A 499 -0.68 -75.11 8.93
C LEU A 499 0.66 -74.51 8.48
N GLN A 500 1.57 -75.30 7.95
CA GLN A 500 2.86 -74.81 7.45
C GLN A 500 2.66 -73.80 6.29
N ALA A 501 1.85 -74.15 5.28
CA ALA A 501 1.54 -73.24 4.19
C ALA A 501 0.88 -71.93 4.68
N LYS A 502 0.04 -72.01 5.70
CA LYS A 502 -0.58 -70.83 6.34
C LYS A 502 0.43 -69.97 7.12
N CYS A 503 1.42 -70.59 7.77
CA CYS A 503 2.54 -69.86 8.38
C CYS A 503 3.40 -69.15 7.34
N GLU A 504 3.72 -69.81 6.22
CA GLU A 504 4.48 -69.21 5.10
C GLU A 504 3.71 -68.04 4.45
N GLU A 505 2.38 -68.16 4.30
CA GLU A 505 1.52 -67.07 3.82
C GLU A 505 1.47 -65.88 4.81
N LEU A 506 1.39 -66.16 6.11
CA LEU A 506 1.41 -65.13 7.15
C LEU A 506 2.77 -64.43 7.26
N GLU A 507 3.89 -65.16 7.15
CA GLU A 507 5.22 -64.56 7.05
C GLU A 507 5.35 -63.62 5.85
N LYS A 508 4.83 -64.05 4.69
CA LYS A 508 4.84 -63.21 3.48
C LYS A 508 4.04 -61.93 3.70
N LYS A 509 2.79 -62.04 4.18
CA LYS A 509 1.96 -60.88 4.52
C LYS A 509 2.62 -59.95 5.54
N ASN A 510 3.35 -60.49 6.52
CA ASN A 510 4.05 -59.70 7.53
C ASN A 510 5.26 -58.95 6.94
N LYS A 511 5.98 -59.54 5.98
CA LYS A 511 7.05 -58.88 5.20
C LYS A 511 6.47 -57.78 4.31
N ASP A 512 5.37 -58.06 3.59
CA ASP A 512 4.68 -57.10 2.72
C ASP A 512 4.13 -55.90 3.52
N LEU A 513 3.53 -56.15 4.69
CA LEU A 513 3.09 -55.10 5.62
C LEU A 513 4.26 -54.27 6.18
N SER A 514 5.38 -54.92 6.54
CA SER A 514 6.58 -54.21 7.02
C SER A 514 7.14 -53.26 5.96
N ALA A 515 7.25 -53.72 4.71
CA ALA A 515 7.67 -52.88 3.58
C ALA A 515 6.69 -51.71 3.33
N SER A 516 5.38 -51.95 3.45
CA SER A 516 4.38 -50.89 3.36
C SER A 516 4.50 -49.85 4.48
N ILE A 517 4.82 -50.28 5.71
CA ILE A 517 5.04 -49.39 6.86
C ILE A 517 6.32 -48.56 6.65
N GLU A 518 7.40 -49.15 6.11
CA GLU A 518 8.62 -48.41 5.77
C GLU A 518 8.37 -47.36 4.67
N ALA A 519 7.62 -47.72 3.61
CA ALA A 519 7.24 -46.79 2.55
C ALA A 519 6.40 -45.61 3.08
N ILE A 520 5.40 -45.88 3.92
CA ILE A 520 4.56 -44.85 4.57
C ILE A 520 5.41 -43.96 5.50
N ASN A 521 6.40 -44.52 6.21
CA ASN A 521 7.31 -43.74 7.04
C ASN A 521 8.26 -42.86 6.22
N ALA A 522 8.72 -43.32 5.04
CA ALA A 522 9.53 -42.54 4.13
C ALA A 522 8.75 -41.35 3.54
N ASP A 523 7.53 -41.58 3.05
CA ASP A 523 6.62 -40.54 2.57
C ASP A 523 6.27 -39.51 3.66
N ASN A 524 5.94 -39.97 4.88
CA ASN A 524 5.72 -39.07 6.02
C ASN A 524 6.96 -38.23 6.37
N LYS A 525 8.17 -38.77 6.19
CA LYS A 525 9.43 -38.04 6.43
C LYS A 525 9.68 -36.98 5.37
N ASP A 526 9.41 -37.27 4.09
CA ASP A 526 9.47 -36.30 3.00
C ASP A 526 8.40 -35.21 3.15
N LYS A 527 7.15 -35.57 3.46
CA LYS A 527 6.07 -34.62 3.77
C LYS A 527 6.43 -33.69 4.94
N ARG A 528 7.01 -34.22 6.03
CA ARG A 528 7.53 -33.40 7.14
C ARG A 528 8.66 -32.47 6.71
N GLN A 529 9.56 -32.91 5.83
CA GLN A 529 10.66 -32.08 5.35
C GLN A 529 10.15 -30.96 4.42
N LYS A 530 9.22 -31.26 3.50
CA LYS A 530 8.54 -30.27 2.65
C LYS A 530 7.76 -29.25 3.47
N ALA A 531 6.99 -29.70 4.47
CA ALA A 531 6.29 -28.81 5.40
C ALA A 531 7.27 -27.92 6.19
N LYS A 532 8.41 -28.46 6.64
CA LYS A 532 9.46 -27.67 7.32
C LYS A 532 10.06 -26.60 6.41
N THR A 533 10.35 -26.92 5.14
CA THR A 533 10.83 -25.95 4.15
C THR A 533 9.77 -24.87 3.87
N LEU A 534 8.50 -25.24 3.72
CA LEU A 534 7.40 -24.27 3.53
C LEU A 534 7.25 -23.33 4.73
N VAL A 535 7.23 -23.87 5.95
CA VAL A 535 7.19 -23.06 7.19
C VAL A 535 8.40 -22.13 7.28
N GLN A 536 9.60 -22.59 6.90
CA GLN A 536 10.79 -21.74 6.90
C GLN A 536 10.68 -20.61 5.87
N SER A 537 10.13 -20.86 4.68
CA SER A 537 9.86 -19.85 3.66
C SER A 537 8.86 -18.79 4.14
N LEU A 538 7.73 -19.23 4.72
CA LEU A 538 6.69 -18.34 5.27
C LEU A 538 7.21 -17.53 6.47
N VAL A 539 8.13 -18.07 7.26
CA VAL A 539 8.80 -17.32 8.34
C VAL A 539 9.75 -16.26 7.79
N SER A 540 10.53 -16.53 6.74
CA SER A 540 11.33 -15.48 6.09
C SER A 540 10.46 -14.41 5.43
N GLU A 541 9.40 -14.80 4.71
CA GLU A 541 8.47 -13.86 4.07
C GLU A 541 7.78 -12.94 5.11
N LYS A 542 7.30 -13.53 6.22
CA LYS A 542 6.77 -12.76 7.35
C LYS A 542 7.79 -11.77 7.93
N THR A 543 9.06 -12.15 8.04
CA THR A 543 10.13 -11.26 8.52
C THR A 543 10.37 -10.10 7.55
N ASN A 544 10.48 -10.38 6.24
CA ASN A 544 10.63 -9.36 5.21
C ASN A 544 9.44 -8.38 5.20
N LEU A 545 8.21 -8.86 5.37
CA LEU A 545 7.01 -8.02 5.48
C LEU A 545 6.98 -7.19 6.78
N GLN A 546 7.51 -7.73 7.88
CA GLN A 546 7.67 -6.99 9.14
C GLN A 546 8.72 -5.87 9.00
N GLU A 547 9.79 -6.10 8.24
CA GLU A 547 10.83 -5.12 7.92
C GLU A 547 10.30 -4.04 6.97
N ALA A 548 9.66 -4.39 5.86
CA ALA A 548 9.01 -3.44 4.95
C ALA A 548 7.95 -2.57 5.66
N LYS A 549 7.20 -3.14 6.61
CA LYS A 549 6.29 -2.37 7.48
C LYS A 549 7.04 -1.38 8.39
N SER A 550 8.22 -1.75 8.89
CA SER A 550 9.08 -0.87 9.68
C SER A 550 9.63 0.29 8.84
N GLU A 551 9.96 0.04 7.57
CA GLU A 551 10.41 1.08 6.64
C GLU A 551 9.28 2.02 6.22
N LEU A 552 8.11 1.50 5.88
CA LEU A 552 6.91 2.32 5.62
C LEU A 552 6.51 3.17 6.84
N GLN A 553 6.67 2.66 8.07
CA GLN A 553 6.44 3.45 9.28
C GLN A 553 7.44 4.61 9.41
N LYS A 554 8.74 4.37 9.17
CA LYS A 554 9.76 5.43 9.16
C LYS A 554 9.45 6.50 8.11
N GLU A 555 8.99 6.11 6.92
CA GLU A 555 8.64 7.05 5.85
C GLU A 555 7.37 7.84 6.17
N VAL A 556 6.36 7.22 6.79
CA VAL A 556 5.19 7.94 7.32
C VAL A 556 5.59 8.98 8.37
N ASP A 557 6.50 8.65 9.28
CA ASP A 557 6.97 9.59 10.30
C ASP A 557 7.91 10.66 9.70
N ARG A 558 8.70 10.36 8.66
CA ARG A 558 9.46 11.34 7.86
C ARG A 558 8.53 12.33 7.16
N LEU A 559 7.48 11.83 6.49
CA LEU A 559 6.48 12.67 5.82
C LEU A 559 5.70 13.53 6.81
N ARG A 560 5.41 13.03 8.01
CA ARG A 560 4.82 13.84 9.10
C ARG A 560 5.76 14.96 9.54
N MET A 561 7.07 14.71 9.64
CA MET A 561 8.05 15.76 9.91
C MET A 561 8.13 16.78 8.77
N GLU A 562 8.09 16.34 7.50
CA GLU A 562 8.11 17.24 6.34
C GLU A 562 6.84 18.13 6.28
N VAL A 563 5.66 17.57 6.54
CA VAL A 563 4.39 18.33 6.63
C VAL A 563 4.42 19.31 7.79
N ASN A 564 4.91 18.91 8.96
CA ASN A 564 5.04 19.81 10.11
C ASN A 564 6.04 20.95 9.82
N GLN A 565 7.15 20.68 9.12
CA GLN A 565 8.08 21.72 8.70
C GLN A 565 7.43 22.67 7.69
N ARG A 566 6.74 22.16 6.66
CA ARG A 566 5.99 22.97 5.69
C ARG A 566 4.94 23.86 6.38
N ASN A 567 4.28 23.38 7.42
CA ASN A 567 3.34 24.19 8.21
C ASN A 567 4.06 25.31 8.97
N VAL A 568 5.20 25.02 9.62
CA VAL A 568 6.04 26.01 10.30
C VAL A 568 6.63 27.04 9.33
N ASP A 569 6.97 26.63 8.12
CA ASP A 569 7.47 27.51 7.05
C ASP A 569 6.33 28.40 6.50
N ASN A 570 5.14 27.84 6.30
CA ASN A 570 3.93 28.58 5.91
C ASN A 570 3.51 29.60 6.98
N ASP A 571 3.53 29.24 8.27
CA ASP A 571 3.23 30.17 9.36
C ASP A 571 4.25 31.31 9.43
N GLN A 572 5.53 31.04 9.15
CA GLN A 572 6.56 32.07 9.00
C GLN A 572 6.32 32.98 7.80
N GLN A 573 5.97 32.43 6.63
CA GLN A 573 5.64 33.22 5.44
C GLN A 573 4.38 34.07 5.64
N LEU A 574 3.32 33.51 6.25
CA LEU A 574 2.09 34.25 6.60
C LEU A 574 2.35 35.35 7.63
N LYS A 575 3.27 35.12 8.58
CA LYS A 575 3.72 36.17 9.50
C LYS A 575 4.50 37.25 8.76
N GLN A 576 5.48 36.89 7.94
CA GLN A 576 6.26 37.83 7.15
C GLN A 576 5.36 38.69 6.25
N LEU A 577 4.46 38.07 5.47
CA LEU A 577 3.50 38.79 4.63
C LEU A 577 2.58 39.69 5.44
N ARG A 578 2.18 39.31 6.66
CA ARG A 578 1.40 40.18 7.56
C ARG A 578 2.22 41.36 8.06
N ASP A 579 3.46 41.14 8.46
CA ASP A 579 4.35 42.19 8.98
C ASP A 579 4.72 43.16 7.85
N GLU A 580 5.02 42.67 6.64
CA GLU A 580 5.22 43.46 5.41
C GLU A 580 3.95 44.22 4.99
N THR A 581 2.77 43.59 5.04
CA THR A 581 1.49 44.26 4.71
C THR A 581 1.17 45.35 5.73
N ASN A 582 1.44 45.12 7.02
CA ASN A 582 1.29 46.13 8.08
C ASN A 582 2.28 47.28 7.92
N GLU A 583 3.53 46.99 7.54
CA GLU A 583 4.51 48.04 7.27
C GLU A 583 4.12 48.86 6.03
N GLN A 584 3.75 48.20 4.93
CA GLN A 584 3.25 48.87 3.72
C GLN A 584 1.99 49.69 4.00
N ALA A 585 1.06 49.20 4.83
CA ALA A 585 -0.11 49.95 5.26
C ALA A 585 0.27 51.18 6.12
N SER A 586 1.28 51.06 6.98
CA SER A 586 1.83 52.17 7.77
C SER A 586 2.54 53.22 6.91
N GLN A 587 3.37 52.78 5.96
CA GLN A 587 4.02 53.65 4.97
C GLN A 587 3.00 54.35 4.07
N ASN A 588 1.95 53.64 3.63
CA ASN A 588 0.85 54.21 2.85
C ASN A 588 0.04 55.22 3.67
N ALA A 589 -0.28 54.92 4.94
CA ALA A 589 -0.99 55.84 5.83
C ALA A 589 -0.16 57.11 6.11
N SER A 590 1.15 56.98 6.33
CA SER A 590 2.09 58.09 6.46
C SER A 590 2.14 58.93 5.17
N THR A 591 2.19 58.29 4.01
CA THR A 591 2.19 58.97 2.70
C THR A 591 0.88 59.71 2.46
N VAL A 592 -0.27 59.10 2.77
CA VAL A 592 -1.61 59.73 2.69
C VAL A 592 -1.73 60.89 3.68
N GLN A 593 -1.15 60.80 4.88
CA GLN A 593 -1.11 61.91 5.83
C GLN A 593 -0.27 63.07 5.28
N CYS A 594 0.95 62.82 4.78
CA CYS A 594 1.79 63.84 4.15
C CYS A 594 1.09 64.53 2.97
N LEU A 595 0.45 63.76 2.08
CA LEU A 595 -0.34 64.30 0.97
C LEU A 595 -1.58 65.08 1.46
N THR A 596 -2.20 64.67 2.57
CA THR A 596 -3.33 65.39 3.18
C THR A 596 -2.88 66.73 3.77
N ASP A 597 -1.72 66.77 4.43
CA ASP A 597 -1.12 67.98 4.97
C ASP A 597 -0.63 68.93 3.86
N GLU A 598 -0.10 68.38 2.76
CA GLU A 598 0.21 69.15 1.54
C GLU A 598 -1.06 69.71 0.90
N ILE A 599 -2.12 68.91 0.73
CA ILE A 599 -3.42 69.39 0.24
C ILE A 599 -4.00 70.47 1.17
N ALA A 600 -3.82 70.36 2.48
CA ALA A 600 -4.22 71.38 3.44
C ALA A 600 -3.37 72.66 3.33
N ALA A 601 -2.07 72.53 3.02
CA ALA A 601 -1.18 73.67 2.75
C ALA A 601 -1.53 74.35 1.42
N LEU A 602 -1.76 73.59 0.35
CA LEU A 602 -2.21 74.09 -0.95
C LEU A 602 -3.57 74.79 -0.85
N LYS A 603 -4.52 74.25 -0.08
CA LYS A 603 -5.81 74.91 0.22
C LYS A 603 -5.62 76.24 0.98
N ARG A 604 -4.72 76.29 1.98
CA ARG A 604 -4.37 77.54 2.69
C ARG A 604 -3.72 78.57 1.76
N ASN A 605 -2.79 78.13 0.90
CA ASN A 605 -2.13 78.99 -0.08
C ASN A 605 -3.13 79.53 -1.11
N LEU A 606 -4.02 78.67 -1.63
CA LEU A 606 -5.09 79.07 -2.55
C LEU A 606 -6.04 80.10 -1.92
N ALA A 607 -6.46 79.90 -0.67
CA ALA A 607 -7.27 80.88 0.05
C ALA A 607 -6.54 82.23 0.25
N THR A 608 -5.22 82.18 0.51
CA THR A 608 -4.37 83.39 0.62
C THR A 608 -4.24 84.11 -0.73
N VAL A 609 -4.13 83.37 -1.83
CA VAL A 609 -4.13 83.93 -3.20
C VAL A 609 -5.50 84.55 -3.53
N GLN A 610 -6.61 83.87 -3.21
CA GLN A 610 -7.96 84.40 -3.43
C GLN A 610 -8.26 85.66 -2.61
N GLU A 611 -7.77 85.78 -1.37
CA GLU A 611 -7.93 87.03 -0.61
C GLU A 611 -6.96 88.13 -1.07
N SER A 612 -5.75 87.80 -1.51
CA SER A 612 -4.86 88.81 -2.11
C SER A 612 -5.38 89.30 -3.47
N GLU A 613 -6.03 88.46 -4.27
CA GLU A 613 -6.76 88.85 -5.49
C GLU A 613 -7.94 89.77 -5.17
N LYS A 614 -8.79 89.45 -4.18
CA LYS A 614 -9.86 90.36 -3.72
C LYS A 614 -9.31 91.69 -3.21
N VAL A 615 -8.19 91.68 -2.48
CA VAL A 615 -7.53 92.92 -2.03
C VAL A 615 -6.98 93.72 -3.21
N GLN A 616 -6.40 93.06 -4.22
CA GLN A 616 -5.96 93.71 -5.46
C GLN A 616 -7.15 94.28 -6.24
N GLN A 617 -8.30 93.58 -6.26
CA GLN A 617 -9.53 94.04 -6.90
C GLN A 617 -10.13 95.26 -6.19
N ARG A 618 -10.26 95.22 -4.84
CA ARG A 618 -10.62 96.38 -4.02
C ARG A 618 -9.66 97.56 -4.24
N ALA A 619 -8.36 97.29 -4.44
CA ALA A 619 -7.37 98.33 -4.74
C ALA A 619 -7.53 98.93 -6.15
N LYS A 620 -7.88 98.12 -7.17
CA LYS A 620 -8.24 98.59 -8.52
C LYS A 620 -9.49 99.48 -8.47
N GLU A 621 -10.52 99.05 -7.74
CA GLU A 621 -11.78 99.78 -7.55
C GLU A 621 -11.56 101.11 -6.83
N LEU A 622 -10.76 101.13 -5.75
CA LEU A 622 -10.40 102.34 -5.02
C LEU A 622 -9.52 103.29 -5.86
N ALA A 623 -8.68 102.76 -6.75
CA ALA A 623 -7.93 103.57 -7.72
C ALA A 623 -8.82 104.14 -8.84
N ALA A 624 -9.85 103.41 -9.28
CA ALA A 624 -10.85 103.90 -10.23
C ALA A 624 -11.70 105.02 -9.60
N ALA A 625 -12.22 104.81 -8.38
CA ALA A 625 -12.97 105.81 -7.62
C ALA A 625 -12.15 107.09 -7.36
N LYS A 626 -10.84 106.97 -7.09
CA LYS A 626 -9.94 108.14 -6.99
C LYS A 626 -9.88 108.94 -8.30
N ARG A 627 -9.71 108.28 -9.45
CA ARG A 627 -9.74 108.97 -10.76
C ARG A 627 -11.07 109.64 -11.03
N GLU A 628 -12.19 108.99 -10.70
CA GLU A 628 -13.52 109.55 -10.88
C GLU A 628 -13.77 110.78 -9.98
N ILE A 629 -13.22 110.78 -8.76
CA ILE A 629 -13.21 111.95 -7.86
C ILE A 629 -12.31 113.07 -8.42
N GLU A 630 -11.12 112.75 -8.94
CA GLU A 630 -10.20 113.72 -9.56
C GLU A 630 -10.80 114.36 -10.81
N ASP A 631 -11.42 113.58 -11.70
CA ASP A 631 -12.09 114.11 -12.90
C ASP A 631 -13.38 114.86 -12.54
N SER A 632 -14.10 114.44 -11.49
CA SER A 632 -15.19 115.23 -10.92
C SER A 632 -14.70 116.56 -10.33
N HIS A 633 -13.50 116.60 -9.75
CA HIS A 633 -12.87 117.82 -9.27
C HIS A 633 -12.42 118.74 -10.42
N LYS A 634 -11.84 118.18 -11.50
CA LYS A 634 -11.56 118.93 -12.75
C LYS A 634 -12.84 119.52 -13.35
N LYS A 635 -13.92 118.74 -13.45
CA LYS A 635 -15.23 119.22 -13.91
C LYS A 635 -15.78 120.35 -13.01
N ARG A 636 -15.61 120.24 -11.69
CA ARG A 636 -16.01 121.28 -10.71
C ARG A 636 -15.18 122.56 -10.84
N LEU A 637 -13.88 122.45 -11.16
CA LEU A 637 -13.02 123.58 -11.48
C LEU A 637 -13.38 124.23 -12.83
N ALA A 638 -13.71 123.45 -13.85
CA ALA A 638 -14.18 123.95 -15.14
C ALA A 638 -15.50 124.73 -14.99
N ALA A 639 -16.49 124.17 -14.30
CA ALA A 639 -17.74 124.85 -13.98
C ALA A 639 -17.54 126.12 -13.13
N LYS A 640 -16.51 126.15 -12.26
CA LYS A 640 -16.13 127.36 -11.50
C LYS A 640 -15.52 128.44 -12.40
N ALA A 641 -14.71 128.07 -13.40
CA ALA A 641 -14.19 129.01 -14.39
C ALA A 641 -15.30 129.54 -15.32
N GLU A 642 -16.25 128.69 -15.71
CA GLU A 642 -17.40 129.05 -16.55
C GLU A 642 -18.37 130.00 -15.83
N THR A 643 -18.70 129.73 -14.57
CA THR A 643 -19.49 130.67 -13.74
C THR A 643 -18.76 131.99 -13.48
N GLN A 644 -17.43 131.97 -13.36
CA GLN A 644 -16.63 133.20 -13.26
C GLN A 644 -16.59 133.99 -14.58
N LYS A 645 -16.65 133.33 -15.75
CA LYS A 645 -16.83 133.96 -17.06
C LYS A 645 -18.21 134.62 -17.19
N LEU A 646 -19.27 133.90 -16.82
CA LEU A 646 -20.65 134.42 -16.85
C LEU A 646 -20.84 135.66 -15.96
N ALA A 647 -20.13 135.73 -14.82
CA ALA A 647 -20.14 136.92 -13.96
C ALA A 647 -19.55 138.17 -14.66
N VAL A 648 -18.48 138.02 -15.43
CA VAL A 648 -17.87 139.12 -16.22
C VAL A 648 -18.79 139.54 -17.38
N GLU A 649 -19.50 138.59 -18.00
CA GLU A 649 -20.49 138.88 -19.04
C GLU A 649 -21.70 139.65 -18.48
N LEU A 650 -22.15 139.34 -17.26
CA LEU A 650 -23.18 140.09 -16.53
C LEU A 650 -22.75 141.51 -16.11
N GLU A 651 -21.48 141.73 -15.78
CA GLU A 651 -20.95 143.06 -15.45
C GLU A 651 -20.90 143.95 -16.71
N ASN A 652 -20.53 143.39 -17.87
CA ASN A 652 -20.55 144.10 -19.14
C ASN A 652 -21.98 144.40 -19.63
N ALA A 653 -22.95 143.52 -19.35
CA ALA A 653 -24.36 143.77 -19.65
C ALA A 653 -24.91 145.00 -18.89
N HIS A 654 -24.55 145.19 -17.61
CA HIS A 654 -24.94 146.37 -16.84
C HIS A 654 -24.39 147.67 -17.44
N LYS A 655 -23.13 147.68 -17.88
CA LYS A 655 -22.50 148.86 -18.50
C LYS A 655 -23.17 149.30 -19.81
N CYS A 656 -23.77 148.37 -20.56
CA CYS A 656 -24.61 148.69 -21.71
C CYS A 656 -25.98 149.29 -21.31
N LEU A 657 -26.57 148.80 -20.21
CA LEU A 657 -27.86 149.30 -19.69
C LEU A 657 -27.76 150.76 -19.20
N ASP A 658 -26.69 151.11 -18.49
CA ASP A 658 -26.42 152.49 -18.06
C ASP A 658 -26.30 153.45 -19.26
N HIS A 659 -25.66 153.00 -20.35
CA HIS A 659 -25.49 153.80 -21.57
C HIS A 659 -26.83 154.06 -22.28
N ILE A 660 -27.75 153.08 -22.28
CA ILE A 660 -29.09 153.22 -22.86
C ILE A 660 -29.97 154.15 -22.00
N MET A 661 -29.93 154.04 -20.66
CA MET A 661 -30.71 154.92 -19.77
C MET A 661 -30.32 156.40 -19.93
N ALA A 662 -29.03 156.70 -20.09
CA ALA A 662 -28.57 158.07 -20.35
C ALA A 662 -29.15 158.65 -21.66
N HIS A 663 -29.20 157.85 -22.73
CA HIS A 663 -29.69 158.27 -24.04
C HIS A 663 -31.21 158.53 -24.07
N VAL A 664 -31.99 157.77 -23.29
CA VAL A 664 -33.47 157.94 -23.22
C VAL A 664 -33.86 159.23 -22.47
N ASN A 665 -33.17 159.56 -21.37
CA ASN A 665 -33.48 160.77 -20.58
C ASN A 665 -33.24 162.07 -21.34
N ALA A 666 -32.24 162.11 -22.24
CA ALA A 666 -31.99 163.28 -23.09
C ALA A 666 -33.20 163.60 -23.99
N ASN A 667 -33.65 162.60 -24.78
CA ASN A 667 -34.74 162.77 -25.75
C ASN A 667 -36.10 163.09 -25.10
N CYS A 668 -36.37 162.58 -23.89
CA CYS A 668 -37.59 162.95 -23.16
C CYS A 668 -37.63 164.44 -22.78
N THR A 669 -36.48 165.04 -22.47
CA THR A 669 -36.40 166.44 -22.01
C THR A 669 -36.66 167.43 -23.15
N GLU A 670 -36.18 167.12 -24.36
CA GLU A 670 -36.32 167.97 -25.55
C GLU A 670 -37.76 168.01 -26.09
N ASN A 671 -38.45 166.85 -26.11
CA ASN A 671 -39.83 166.75 -26.57
C ASN A 671 -40.83 167.56 -25.71
N VAL A 672 -40.60 167.64 -24.38
CA VAL A 672 -41.45 168.41 -23.46
C VAL A 672 -41.43 169.91 -23.78
N GLN A 673 -40.30 170.45 -24.27
CA GLN A 673 -40.19 171.87 -24.60
C GLN A 673 -40.91 172.23 -25.91
N GLN A 674 -40.92 171.33 -26.91
CA GLN A 674 -41.68 171.56 -28.16
C GLN A 674 -43.20 171.56 -27.92
N ILE A 675 -43.70 170.67 -27.06
CA ILE A 675 -45.14 170.59 -26.72
C ILE A 675 -45.64 171.88 -26.06
N ALA A 676 -44.84 172.50 -25.20
CA ALA A 676 -45.20 173.77 -24.53
C ALA A 676 -45.40 174.93 -25.52
N LEU A 677 -44.59 174.99 -26.59
CA LEU A 677 -44.66 176.05 -27.60
C LEU A 677 -45.99 176.00 -28.38
N VAL A 678 -46.43 174.79 -28.76
CA VAL A 678 -47.70 174.55 -29.47
C VAL A 678 -48.91 174.86 -28.58
N GLN A 679 -48.83 174.56 -27.27
CA GLN A 679 -49.92 174.86 -26.32
C GLN A 679 -50.17 176.37 -26.11
N GLY A 680 -49.20 177.24 -26.42
CA GLY A 680 -49.40 178.69 -26.45
C GLY A 680 -50.33 179.12 -27.59
N GLN A 681 -49.99 178.71 -28.82
CA GLN A 681 -50.68 179.14 -30.04
C GLN A 681 -52.14 178.63 -30.13
N VAL A 682 -52.43 177.44 -29.59
CA VAL A 682 -53.80 176.90 -29.56
C VAL A 682 -54.70 177.65 -28.56
N LYS A 683 -54.14 178.27 -27.51
CA LYS A 683 -54.94 178.99 -26.49
C LYS A 683 -55.45 180.35 -26.96
N GLU A 684 -54.71 181.07 -27.82
CA GLU A 684 -55.23 182.31 -28.43
C GLU A 684 -56.39 182.01 -29.38
N ALA A 685 -56.29 180.95 -30.19
CA ALA A 685 -57.32 180.56 -31.15
C ALA A 685 -58.69 180.25 -30.50
N ILE A 686 -58.70 179.67 -29.29
CA ILE A 686 -59.93 179.25 -28.59
C ILE A 686 -60.57 180.40 -27.78
N GLN A 687 -59.81 181.42 -27.34
CA GLN A 687 -60.38 182.57 -26.62
C GLN A 687 -61.33 183.46 -27.44
N VAL A 688 -61.31 183.32 -28.77
CA VAL A 688 -62.10 184.15 -29.69
C VAL A 688 -63.54 183.66 -29.86
N LEU A 689 -63.81 182.35 -29.72
CA LEU A 689 -65.07 181.78 -30.25
C LEU A 689 -66.22 181.56 -29.25
N GLU A 690 -65.99 181.34 -27.95
CA GLU A 690 -67.11 180.90 -27.08
C GLU A 690 -67.17 181.52 -25.67
N LYS A 691 -67.29 182.86 -25.61
CA LYS A 691 -67.80 183.55 -24.42
C LYS A 691 -69.34 183.46 -24.33
N ARG A 692 -69.90 182.34 -23.83
CA ARG A 692 -71.17 182.29 -23.04
C ARG A 692 -71.52 180.90 -22.46
N ALA A 693 -71.80 180.89 -21.14
CA ALA A 693 -72.49 179.86 -20.31
C ALA A 693 -71.71 178.65 -19.72
N ALA A 694 -71.53 178.69 -18.38
CA ALA A 694 -71.67 177.62 -17.33
C ALA A 694 -71.07 176.18 -17.48
N ALA A 695 -70.63 175.45 -16.43
CA ALA A 695 -70.27 175.74 -15.02
C ALA A 695 -69.58 174.51 -14.32
N SER A 696 -69.12 174.70 -13.07
CA SER A 696 -68.80 173.73 -11.96
C SER A 696 -67.61 172.71 -11.97
N ASN A 697 -66.50 173.07 -11.28
CA ASN A 697 -65.98 172.58 -9.96
C ASN A 697 -65.57 171.07 -9.68
N PRO A 698 -64.86 170.69 -8.56
CA PRO A 698 -63.39 170.39 -8.63
C PRO A 698 -62.78 169.23 -7.73
N HIS A 699 -61.44 169.01 -7.84
CA HIS A 699 -60.46 168.40 -6.86
C HIS A 699 -60.56 166.89 -6.48
N GLY A 700 -59.52 166.18 -5.97
CA GLY A 700 -58.04 166.43 -5.84
C GLY A 700 -57.30 165.61 -4.72
N LYS A 701 -55.94 165.49 -4.78
CA LYS A 701 -54.92 165.02 -3.74
C LYS A 701 -54.79 163.49 -3.40
N LYS A 702 -53.74 162.95 -2.69
CA LYS A 702 -52.26 163.19 -2.49
C LYS A 702 -51.66 162.20 -1.40
N GLU A 703 -50.34 161.87 -1.41
CA GLU A 703 -49.48 161.24 -0.33
C GLU A 703 -49.81 159.77 0.15
N THR A 704 -48.96 158.75 0.49
CA THR A 704 -47.65 158.45 1.17
C THR A 704 -47.82 157.78 2.58
N THR A 705 -46.88 157.16 3.34
CA THR A 705 -45.37 157.07 3.38
C THR A 705 -44.86 155.86 4.26
N ASP A 706 -43.55 155.49 4.18
CA ASP A 706 -42.56 154.93 5.18
C ASP A 706 -42.59 153.52 5.91
N ASP A 707 -41.36 152.93 6.06
CA ASP A 707 -40.65 152.27 7.20
C ASP A 707 -41.20 151.05 8.04
N THR A 708 -40.45 150.23 8.82
CA THR A 708 -39.00 150.07 9.22
C THR A 708 -38.62 148.60 9.66
N ASP A 709 -37.32 148.29 9.83
CA ASP A 709 -36.56 147.41 10.79
C ASP A 709 -37.27 146.39 11.76
N ALA A 710 -36.66 145.38 12.43
CA ALA A 710 -35.45 144.50 12.36
C ALA A 710 -35.53 143.52 13.61
N GLU A 711 -34.63 142.60 14.06
CA GLU A 711 -33.35 141.97 13.64
C GLU A 711 -33.11 140.64 14.47
N SER A 712 -32.07 139.83 14.16
CA SER A 712 -31.36 138.85 15.07
C SER A 712 -32.09 137.62 15.72
N VAL A 713 -31.47 136.48 16.14
CA VAL A 713 -30.19 135.79 15.79
C VAL A 713 -30.10 134.34 16.38
N ARG A 714 -29.56 133.34 15.63
CA ARG A 714 -28.96 132.02 16.07
C ARG A 714 -29.87 131.01 16.85
N LYS A 715 -29.64 129.69 16.90
CA LYS A 715 -28.81 128.73 16.12
C LYS A 715 -29.39 127.30 16.22
N ALA A 716 -29.03 126.48 15.22
CA ALA A 716 -28.76 125.03 15.16
C ALA A 716 -28.65 124.25 16.51
N GLU A 717 -28.91 122.93 16.56
CA GLU A 717 -28.46 121.88 15.61
C GLU A 717 -29.36 120.61 15.66
N GLU A 718 -29.50 119.82 14.57
CA GLU A 718 -30.39 118.64 14.55
C GLU A 718 -29.90 117.49 13.64
N ILE A 719 -30.48 116.30 13.84
CA ILE A 719 -30.16 114.99 13.24
C ILE A 719 -31.16 114.66 12.11
N SER A 720 -30.79 113.82 11.13
CA SER A 720 -31.60 112.72 10.55
C SER A 720 -31.16 112.35 9.12
N GLY A 721 -31.70 111.25 8.57
CA GLY A 721 -31.52 110.83 7.19
C GLY A 721 -32.84 110.46 6.49
N VAL A 722 -32.87 110.67 5.17
CA VAL A 722 -33.41 109.78 4.11
C VAL A 722 -34.57 108.83 4.57
N ARG A 723 -35.83 108.93 4.11
CA ARG A 723 -36.32 109.24 2.75
C ARG A 723 -37.84 109.62 2.70
N ASN A 724 -38.28 110.16 1.56
CA ASN A 724 -39.66 110.16 1.02
C ASN A 724 -40.81 110.85 1.81
N GLY A 725 -40.94 112.16 1.60
CA GLY A 725 -42.06 112.76 0.84
C GLY A 725 -43.53 112.54 1.27
N SER A 726 -44.13 113.61 1.80
CA SER A 726 -45.52 114.01 1.48
C SER A 726 -45.65 115.54 1.52
N VAL A 727 -46.71 116.06 0.89
CA VAL A 727 -46.97 117.51 0.70
C VAL A 727 -47.62 118.12 1.95
N ILE A 728 -47.20 119.33 2.37
CA ILE A 728 -48.11 120.42 2.81
C ILE A 728 -47.40 121.78 2.94
N GLN A 729 -47.98 122.77 2.25
CA GLN A 729 -48.04 124.23 2.49
C GLN A 729 -46.77 125.04 2.87
N ASN A 730 -46.51 126.05 2.03
CA ASN A 730 -45.68 127.22 2.33
C ASN A 730 -46.59 128.48 2.28
N PRO A 731 -46.70 129.31 3.33
CA PRO A 731 -47.63 130.45 3.36
C PRO A 731 -47.00 131.75 2.83
N GLY A 732 -47.67 132.48 1.93
CA GLY A 732 -47.33 133.89 1.65
C GLY A 732 -47.25 134.38 0.21
N ALA A 733 -47.76 133.67 -0.81
CA ALA A 733 -47.66 134.06 -2.22
C ALA A 733 -49.02 134.39 -2.90
N LYS A 734 -49.99 134.94 -2.17
CA LYS A 734 -51.38 135.11 -2.65
C LYS A 734 -51.59 136.31 -3.57
N ARG A 735 -50.82 136.37 -4.67
CA ARG A 735 -50.94 137.37 -5.74
C ARG A 735 -50.50 136.89 -7.13
N LEU A 736 -50.86 135.64 -7.47
CA LEU A 736 -51.18 135.28 -8.87
C LEU A 736 -52.18 136.30 -9.47
N GLU A 737 -52.99 136.98 -8.65
CA GLU A 737 -54.35 136.52 -8.30
C GLU A 737 -55.21 136.37 -9.57
N GLU A 738 -55.15 137.47 -10.35
CA GLU A 738 -56.12 137.87 -11.36
C GLU A 738 -55.48 138.22 -12.72
N ASN A 739 -54.17 138.53 -12.73
CA ASN A 739 -53.47 139.04 -13.92
C ASN A 739 -52.68 137.94 -14.65
N VAL A 740 -51.97 137.06 -13.92
CA VAL A 740 -51.23 135.95 -14.55
C VAL A 740 -52.19 134.82 -14.95
N THR A 741 -53.31 134.66 -14.24
CA THR A 741 -54.46 133.83 -14.66
C THR A 741 -54.96 134.21 -16.06
N ARG A 742 -55.18 135.50 -16.32
CA ARG A 742 -55.63 136.00 -17.63
C ARG A 742 -54.63 135.76 -18.77
N VAL A 743 -53.33 135.75 -18.48
CA VAL A 743 -52.28 135.44 -19.47
C VAL A 743 -52.13 133.92 -19.68
N SER A 744 -52.22 133.13 -18.60
CA SER A 744 -52.23 131.66 -18.65
C SER A 744 -53.39 131.13 -19.50
N GLU A 745 -54.57 131.75 -19.40
CA GLU A 745 -55.76 131.36 -20.15
C GLU A 745 -55.63 131.62 -21.67
N GLN A 746 -54.91 132.68 -22.08
CA GLN A 746 -54.56 132.89 -23.49
C GLN A 746 -53.42 131.98 -23.98
N LEU A 747 -52.44 131.67 -23.13
CA LEU A 747 -51.39 130.70 -23.46
C LEU A 747 -51.95 129.29 -23.66
N ARG A 748 -52.93 128.86 -22.85
CA ARG A 748 -53.56 127.54 -22.99
C ARG A 748 -54.27 127.41 -24.34
N LEU A 749 -55.02 128.42 -24.77
CA LEU A 749 -55.63 128.47 -26.11
C LEU A 749 -54.62 128.42 -27.27
N LEU A 750 -53.37 128.86 -27.06
CA LEU A 750 -52.30 128.76 -28.06
C LEU A 750 -51.66 127.36 -28.08
N VAL A 751 -51.53 126.72 -26.92
CA VAL A 751 -51.01 125.33 -26.79
C VAL A 751 -52.02 124.32 -27.35
N ASP A 752 -53.30 124.44 -27.03
CA ASP A 752 -54.38 123.56 -27.55
C ASP A 752 -54.42 123.56 -29.10
N ILE A 753 -54.04 124.68 -29.75
CA ILE A 753 -53.91 124.81 -31.23
C ILE A 753 -52.58 124.22 -31.75
N THR A 754 -51.54 124.19 -30.93
CA THR A 754 -50.20 123.71 -31.32
C THR A 754 -50.10 122.18 -31.24
N GLU A 755 -50.73 121.54 -30.24
CA GLU A 755 -50.77 120.07 -30.15
C GLU A 755 -51.47 119.45 -31.38
N GLN A 756 -52.59 120.05 -31.84
CA GLN A 756 -53.29 119.64 -33.07
C GLN A 756 -52.47 119.79 -34.36
N LEU A 757 -51.34 120.52 -34.35
CA LEU A 757 -50.46 120.67 -35.51
C LEU A 757 -49.31 119.66 -35.52
N CYS A 758 -48.90 119.15 -34.35
CA CYS A 758 -47.79 118.21 -34.22
C CYS A 758 -48.21 116.76 -34.51
N ASP A 759 -49.43 116.35 -34.10
CA ASP A 759 -49.95 114.97 -34.28
C ASP A 759 -50.12 114.56 -35.76
N ILE A 760 -50.01 115.52 -36.70
CA ILE A 760 -50.11 115.29 -38.15
C ILE A 760 -48.71 115.13 -38.80
N ALA A 761 -47.62 115.39 -38.08
CA ALA A 761 -46.27 115.57 -38.62
C ALA A 761 -45.29 114.41 -38.32
N MET A 762 -45.51 113.27 -38.99
CA MET A 762 -44.60 112.12 -39.16
C MET A 762 -44.66 110.98 -38.13
N GLU A 763 -45.65 110.10 -38.29
CA GLU A 763 -45.38 108.65 -38.23
C GLU A 763 -44.43 108.25 -39.38
N GLN A 764 -43.18 107.85 -39.08
CA GLN A 764 -42.39 106.98 -39.98
C GLN A 764 -41.09 106.43 -39.37
N ASN A 765 -40.93 105.10 -39.43
CA ASN A 765 -39.68 104.31 -39.30
C ASN A 765 -38.91 104.32 -37.96
N ASN A 766 -38.40 103.20 -37.43
CA ASN A 766 -38.76 101.78 -37.65
C ASN A 766 -38.22 100.88 -36.50
N VAL A 767 -38.67 99.62 -36.41
CA VAL A 767 -38.38 98.69 -35.30
C VAL A 767 -37.15 97.78 -35.54
N ASN A 768 -36.38 97.47 -34.50
CA ASN A 768 -35.33 96.43 -34.56
C ASN A 768 -35.86 95.05 -34.15
N LEU A 769 -36.04 94.15 -35.13
CA LEU A 769 -36.59 92.80 -34.93
C LEU A 769 -35.60 91.80 -34.27
N LYS A 770 -34.32 92.17 -34.11
CA LYS A 770 -33.22 91.25 -33.79
C LYS A 770 -33.30 90.62 -32.40
N ASP A 771 -33.68 91.41 -31.38
CA ASP A 771 -33.49 91.02 -29.98
C ASP A 771 -34.59 90.07 -29.44
N VAL A 772 -35.73 89.98 -30.15
CA VAL A 772 -36.79 89.02 -29.88
C VAL A 772 -36.39 87.60 -30.35
N VAL A 773 -35.75 87.51 -31.52
CA VAL A 773 -35.35 86.23 -32.13
C VAL A 773 -34.21 85.56 -31.35
N VAL A 774 -33.26 86.34 -30.83
CA VAL A 774 -32.12 85.82 -30.05
C VAL A 774 -32.58 85.17 -28.73
N ASN A 775 -33.50 85.81 -28.00
CA ASN A 775 -34.02 85.24 -26.75
C ASN A 775 -34.79 83.93 -26.98
N MET A 776 -35.57 83.84 -28.06
CA MET A 776 -36.34 82.63 -28.38
C MET A 776 -35.43 81.44 -28.72
N LEU A 777 -34.37 81.66 -29.53
CA LEU A 777 -33.39 80.62 -29.88
C LEU A 777 -32.57 80.14 -28.67
N SER A 778 -32.15 81.05 -27.79
CA SER A 778 -31.33 80.71 -26.61
C SER A 778 -32.08 79.83 -25.60
N HIS A 779 -33.40 80.03 -25.46
CA HIS A 779 -34.22 79.22 -24.56
C HIS A 779 -34.41 77.79 -25.09
N THR A 780 -34.70 77.62 -26.39
CA THR A 780 -34.86 76.29 -27.00
C THR A 780 -33.56 75.48 -27.03
N PHE A 781 -32.41 76.12 -27.28
CA PHE A 781 -31.13 75.41 -27.40
C PHE A 781 -30.66 74.79 -26.06
N THR A 782 -30.91 75.47 -24.94
CA THR A 782 -30.50 75.00 -23.61
C THR A 782 -31.31 73.77 -23.17
N GLN A 783 -32.59 73.69 -23.52
CA GLN A 783 -33.50 72.64 -23.04
C GLN A 783 -33.30 71.27 -23.73
N CYS A 784 -32.63 71.21 -24.88
CA CYS A 784 -32.41 69.95 -25.61
C CYS A 784 -31.11 69.19 -25.25
N PHE A 785 -30.23 69.75 -24.42
CA PHE A 785 -28.93 69.13 -24.09
C PHE A 785 -28.84 68.50 -22.69
N SER A 786 -29.61 68.95 -21.70
CA SER A 786 -29.56 68.40 -20.33
C SER A 786 -30.02 66.94 -20.24
N ASP A 787 -31.14 66.60 -20.91
CA ASP A 787 -31.82 65.31 -20.73
C ASP A 787 -31.08 64.10 -21.32
N LYS A 788 -30.06 64.33 -22.16
CA LYS A 788 -29.29 63.27 -22.82
C LYS A 788 -27.99 62.88 -22.11
N ILE A 789 -27.47 63.68 -21.19
CA ILE A 789 -26.24 63.34 -20.46
C ILE A 789 -26.57 62.61 -19.14
N SER A 790 -27.64 63.01 -18.45
CA SER A 790 -28.05 62.38 -17.18
C SER A 790 -28.53 60.92 -17.32
N ASN A 791 -28.92 60.48 -18.52
CA ASN A 791 -29.50 59.16 -18.77
C ASN A 791 -28.49 58.09 -19.22
N VAL A 792 -27.21 58.47 -19.44
CA VAL A 792 -26.15 57.55 -19.89
C VAL A 792 -25.28 57.08 -18.72
N TYR A 793 -25.00 57.94 -17.74
CA TYR A 793 -24.17 57.57 -16.58
C TYR A 793 -24.89 56.65 -15.58
N SER A 794 -26.21 56.79 -15.40
CA SER A 794 -26.99 55.99 -14.44
C SER A 794 -27.26 54.53 -14.86
N LYS A 795 -26.59 54.03 -15.91
CA LYS A 795 -26.68 52.61 -16.36
C LYS A 795 -25.32 51.89 -16.42
N ALA A 796 -24.26 52.50 -15.88
CA ALA A 796 -22.94 51.89 -15.83
C ALA A 796 -22.68 51.11 -14.52
N ASP A 797 -23.25 51.53 -13.38
CA ASP A 797 -22.93 50.98 -12.05
C ASP A 797 -23.70 49.69 -11.68
N GLU A 798 -24.84 49.39 -12.30
CA GLU A 798 -25.65 48.19 -11.96
C GLU A 798 -25.08 46.87 -12.55
N ALA A 799 -24.04 46.94 -13.39
CA ALA A 799 -23.51 45.78 -14.12
C ALA A 799 -22.46 44.94 -13.36
N VAL A 800 -22.07 45.34 -12.14
CA VAL A 800 -20.95 44.73 -11.39
C VAL A 800 -21.42 43.77 -10.28
N SER A 801 -22.71 43.77 -9.92
CA SER A 801 -23.25 42.98 -8.79
C SER A 801 -23.85 41.60 -9.16
N LEU A 802 -23.50 41.02 -10.30
CA LEU A 802 -24.04 39.74 -10.79
C LEU A 802 -22.95 38.66 -10.99
N LEU A 803 -22.11 38.44 -9.97
CA LEU A 803 -21.06 37.41 -10.03
C LEU A 803 -20.75 36.72 -8.68
N ASP A 804 -21.75 36.55 -7.80
CA ASP A 804 -21.59 35.78 -6.56
C ASP A 804 -22.86 35.02 -6.15
N ALA A 805 -23.16 33.91 -6.84
CA ALA A 805 -24.34 33.06 -6.57
C ALA A 805 -24.24 31.63 -7.15
N HIS A 806 -23.34 30.78 -6.66
CA HIS A 806 -23.43 29.32 -6.89
C HIS A 806 -22.93 28.48 -5.70
N THR A 807 -23.87 28.04 -4.86
CA THR A 807 -23.68 26.94 -3.91
C THR A 807 -24.21 25.61 -4.49
N PRO A 808 -23.55 24.47 -4.24
CA PRO A 808 -24.14 23.14 -4.41
C PRO A 808 -24.80 22.64 -3.12
N THR A 809 -25.89 21.91 -3.26
CA THR A 809 -26.72 21.36 -2.17
C THR A 809 -26.27 19.98 -1.71
N SER A 810 -26.44 19.65 -0.41
CA SER A 810 -27.42 18.63 0.02
C SER A 810 -27.35 18.33 1.53
N GLU A 811 -28.47 18.42 2.24
CA GLU A 811 -28.68 17.75 3.53
C GLU A 811 -29.57 16.51 3.35
N SER A 812 -29.35 15.47 4.16
CA SER A 812 -30.42 14.54 4.56
C SER A 812 -29.99 13.72 5.78
N SER A 813 -30.80 13.72 6.83
CA SER A 813 -30.68 12.76 7.92
C SER A 813 -32.03 12.57 8.63
N ASN A 814 -32.53 11.33 8.71
CA ASN A 814 -33.24 10.78 9.87
C ASN A 814 -33.60 9.29 9.74
N SER A 815 -34.01 8.69 10.87
CA SER A 815 -34.22 7.25 11.09
C SER A 815 -35.69 6.81 10.99
N ALA A 816 -35.96 5.60 10.44
CA ALA A 816 -37.13 4.76 10.81
C ALA A 816 -37.06 3.27 10.36
N VAL A 817 -36.73 2.38 11.29
CA VAL A 817 -37.38 1.07 11.61
C VAL A 817 -38.35 0.38 10.59
N LYS A 818 -37.94 -0.79 10.04
CA LYS A 818 -38.65 -2.11 9.82
C LYS A 818 -40.09 -2.19 9.18
N PRO A 819 -40.61 -3.38 8.76
CA PRO A 819 -39.97 -4.66 8.34
C PRO A 819 -40.65 -5.37 7.11
N ILE A 820 -40.24 -6.61 6.83
CA ILE A 820 -40.87 -7.66 5.98
C ILE A 820 -40.71 -7.50 4.46
N GLY A 821 -40.30 -8.60 3.82
CA GLY A 821 -39.95 -8.76 2.41
C GLY A 821 -39.06 -10.00 2.27
#